data_AF-A0A959JE97-F1
#
_entry.id   AF-A0A959JE97-F1
#
_cell.length_a   1.000
_cell.length_b   1.000
_cell.length_c   1.000
_cell.angle_alpha   90.00
_cell.angle_beta   90.00
_cell.angle_gamma   90.00
#
_symmetry.space_group_name_H-M   'P 1'
#
loop_
_entity.id
_entity.type
_entity.pdbx_description
1 polymer ?
#
loop_
_entity_poly.entity_id
_entity_poly.type
_entity_poly.pdbx_seq_one_letter_code
_entity_poly.pdbx_strand_id
1 'polypeptide(L)'
;PWDRNGPGNPAGTLMWHNDGTEIYTYTRGNNAYAYEDTSGANPILPAPGIPNGRYSPDGGASLQFDFTLDLNNHPRTNIDAAITNLFFWNNLNHDIFYQYGFDEAAGNFQMENLGRGGLGNDPVRAEAMDGFRIGSRNNANFFTPNDGMAPRMQMYIWESVGVPQFTLNSPFMAPFQCVESSFSANNKLANVGPVTANVLYVGGTGCGPVDYAGFPPGTIAMVDRGDCNFTQKALFAEASGAIGLIVVQNNAGAPIAMGGTNNAITIPAVMISQADGALIKALPNVNVTMSSSGMLEYEIGDLDNGIITHEYGHGISNRLVAGPNNTSCLGNAEQMGEGWSDYFSLMLTTDWNTATPYDRRGIGTYALNQPANGFGIRPFPYSYDLSINPVTYADVANAGLLSQPHGIGTVWASMLWDMTWNIINQVGSADPDMYHGLGGNNIALQLVVDALKLTPCNPGFVDGRDAILLADQLRYNGLYHCAIWDAFARRGLGIGASEGSPEDRFDGVTSFSTDTTVTVSKTISPAVIREGETGTITISLSCGCENGSNNALDVEDILGEGLTYVSGGTLSGDTVSFPPIVCAPNTTVNVSYQVTADSCSWASPSLLFSENAEGSTMVMPVNLGGPANWSKTSTVAHGNGSSWFALDYDQTSDNALVMVEPVLVTGNAELSFFHRFETEGNFDGGVVEYSLDGGGSWLDAQPYFIQNGYNGYSHPFFRSMFNGYSPYVFGIDDFIESRITLSPFIGQSVLIRFRFLTDAFSASTGINGWSIDDITIRTVNTAINKTVVSRGGVPEDSVLCSIPIGLPRQSDNTFTCHDRVNISLNSQCLRQIEPEELITTAECANHLLVQLSYPKGTTTLDPANSVDVSHVGAEMTYRVIDLVNNNSCWGTIKVEDKFPPIIECANTTVSCLNAETAAANVKVADNCNAYGDPKVEILQRKWESFDCDADSPLSGYVARVIRATDVWGNFVECHDTIFIIREFIDALVCPDDVEVECTNTVIRDNKEVELLWNAGKDGDTYLDDQGYAHPWPTDASGYFPAPHLVSIVTGQPDAYFLPGRSDSGPVFDKQGKCQILFDYEDHVLPTCGKSYKIRRTWHIYDWCRGTEATCTQWIKIKDTESPVIDLKYLGSSNRYELLSSDEIIASEKSIGINLLGPVGLYSIGNGHFLVT
;
A
#
# COMPACT_ATOMS: atom_id res chain seq x y z
N PRO A 1 -55.60 10.71 11.03
CA PRO A 1 -54.37 9.93 10.71
C PRO A 1 -54.55 9.09 9.45
N TRP A 2 -55.63 8.32 9.39
CA TRP A 2 -55.96 7.35 8.35
C TRP A 2 -55.87 7.85 6.90
N ASP A 3 -56.19 9.12 6.65
CA ASP A 3 -56.10 9.79 5.33
C ASP A 3 -54.99 10.89 5.27
N ARG A 4 -54.10 10.97 6.27
CA ARG A 4 -53.07 12.02 6.31
C ARG A 4 -51.89 11.65 5.42
N ASN A 5 -51.99 11.98 4.13
CA ASN A 5 -50.79 12.26 3.34
C ASN A 5 -50.25 13.62 3.79
N GLY A 6 -49.17 13.63 4.58
CA GLY A 6 -48.38 14.84 4.78
C GLY A 6 -47.85 15.30 3.42
N PRO A 7 -47.97 16.59 3.04
CA PRO A 7 -47.44 17.06 1.77
C PRO A 7 -45.92 16.90 1.76
N GLY A 8 -45.42 15.99 0.91
CA GLY A 8 -44.00 15.70 0.76
C GLY A 8 -43.50 14.41 1.42
N ASN A 9 -44.32 13.67 2.18
CA ASN A 9 -43.90 12.40 2.79
C ASN A 9 -44.18 11.20 1.85
N PRO A 10 -43.16 10.49 1.31
CA PRO A 10 -43.37 9.34 0.44
C PRO A 10 -43.87 8.07 1.16
N ALA A 11 -43.63 7.93 2.46
CA ALA A 11 -44.08 6.78 3.28
C ALA A 11 -45.61 6.64 3.27
N GLY A 12 -46.30 7.78 3.37
CA GLY A 12 -47.76 7.85 3.37
C GLY A 12 -48.41 7.79 1.99
N THR A 13 -47.71 7.39 0.91
CA THR A 13 -48.24 7.50 -0.47
C THR A 13 -49.59 6.81 -0.65
N LEU A 14 -49.74 5.61 -0.07
CA LEU A 14 -50.98 4.82 -0.11
C LEU A 14 -51.96 5.19 1.01
N MET A 15 -51.61 6.09 1.93
CA MET A 15 -52.23 6.22 3.26
C MET A 15 -52.03 4.95 4.11
N TRP A 16 -52.51 4.94 5.36
CA TRP A 16 -52.30 3.79 6.25
C TRP A 16 -53.27 2.63 6.01
N HIS A 17 -54.36 2.84 5.27
CA HIS A 17 -55.49 1.91 5.20
C HIS A 17 -55.68 1.25 3.81
N ASN A 18 -54.65 1.28 2.97
CA ASN A 18 -54.62 0.71 1.62
C ASN A 18 -53.28 0.00 1.43
N ASP A 19 -53.27 -1.16 0.78
CA ASP A 19 -52.05 -1.98 0.57
C ASP A 19 -51.55 -2.00 -0.89
N GLY A 20 -52.08 -1.10 -1.73
CA GLY A 20 -51.80 -1.03 -3.16
C GLY A 20 -52.83 -1.82 -3.99
N THR A 21 -53.55 -2.77 -3.38
CA THR A 21 -54.56 -3.60 -4.05
C THR A 21 -55.98 -3.39 -3.50
N GLU A 22 -56.13 -3.32 -2.18
CA GLU A 22 -57.40 -3.16 -1.48
C GLU A 22 -57.35 -1.98 -0.49
N ILE A 23 -58.50 -1.33 -0.30
CA ILE A 23 -58.72 -0.28 0.70
C ILE A 23 -59.56 -0.88 1.83
N TYR A 24 -59.10 -0.75 3.07
CA TYR A 24 -59.67 -1.38 4.26
C TYR A 24 -60.36 -0.34 5.16
N THR A 25 -61.45 -0.75 5.83
CA THR A 25 -62.13 0.06 6.86
C THR A 25 -61.75 -0.35 8.29
N TYR A 26 -60.93 -1.38 8.44
CA TYR A 26 -60.36 -1.88 9.69
C TYR A 26 -58.85 -1.63 9.76
N THR A 27 -58.20 -1.98 10.88
CA THR A 27 -56.77 -1.71 11.19
C THR A 27 -55.77 -2.50 10.32
N ARG A 28 -55.77 -2.25 9.01
CA ARG A 28 -54.92 -2.89 8.00
C ARG A 28 -54.58 -1.92 6.84
N GLY A 29 -53.36 -1.98 6.33
CA GLY A 29 -52.96 -1.38 5.06
C GLY A 29 -51.51 -1.69 4.73
N ASN A 30 -50.82 -0.78 4.03
CA ASN A 30 -49.50 -1.04 3.48
C ASN A 30 -48.44 -1.39 4.52
N ASN A 31 -48.43 -0.72 5.67
CA ASN A 31 -47.30 -0.77 6.61
C ASN A 31 -47.50 -1.83 7.71
N ALA A 32 -48.76 -2.12 8.05
CA ALA A 32 -49.11 -2.99 9.16
C ALA A 32 -50.52 -3.60 9.01
N TYR A 33 -50.74 -4.69 9.76
CA TYR A 33 -52.06 -5.25 10.04
C TYR A 33 -52.13 -5.62 11.52
N ALA A 34 -53.00 -4.94 12.28
CA ALA A 34 -53.16 -5.14 13.72
C ALA A 34 -54.49 -5.83 14.05
N TYR A 35 -54.45 -6.85 14.92
CA TYR A 35 -55.60 -7.73 15.22
C TYR A 35 -55.49 -8.43 16.58
N GLU A 36 -56.61 -8.92 17.14
CA GLU A 36 -56.66 -9.72 18.38
C GLU A 36 -56.04 -11.11 18.18
N ASP A 37 -55.00 -11.49 18.95
CA ASP A 37 -54.69 -12.92 19.18
C ASP A 37 -54.62 -13.29 20.67
N THR A 38 -55.69 -13.01 21.40
CA THR A 38 -55.75 -13.48 22.80
C THR A 38 -55.69 -15.00 22.96
N SER A 39 -55.67 -15.79 21.89
CA SER A 39 -55.46 -17.25 21.95
C SER A 39 -54.00 -17.68 21.86
N GLY A 40 -53.07 -16.84 21.40
CA GLY A 40 -51.68 -17.20 21.14
C GLY A 40 -51.54 -18.28 20.07
N ALA A 41 -52.41 -18.27 19.05
CA ALA A 41 -52.39 -19.31 18.01
C ALA A 41 -51.53 -18.93 16.78
N ASN A 42 -50.97 -17.71 16.77
CA ASN A 42 -49.94 -17.23 15.83
C ASN A 42 -50.23 -17.59 14.37
N PRO A 43 -51.43 -17.29 13.83
CA PRO A 43 -51.85 -17.79 12.52
C PRO A 43 -50.94 -17.23 11.43
N ILE A 44 -50.49 -18.10 10.53
CA ILE A 44 -49.92 -17.65 9.26
C ILE A 44 -51.06 -17.02 8.46
N LEU A 45 -51.16 -15.70 8.51
CA LEU A 45 -52.14 -14.95 7.75
C LEU A 45 -51.86 -15.13 6.24
N PRO A 46 -52.90 -15.39 5.43
CA PRO A 46 -52.75 -15.46 3.98
C PRO A 46 -52.50 -14.08 3.37
N ALA A 47 -52.07 -14.10 2.10
CA ALA A 47 -52.02 -12.96 1.20
C ALA A 47 -53.32 -12.11 1.21
N PRO A 48 -53.27 -10.83 0.79
CA PRO A 48 -54.45 -9.98 0.64
C PRO A 48 -55.60 -10.64 -0.12
N GLY A 49 -56.83 -10.24 0.21
CA GLY A 49 -58.07 -10.77 -0.36
C GLY A 49 -58.66 -12.03 0.29
N ILE A 50 -58.08 -12.59 1.37
CA ILE A 50 -58.70 -13.70 2.14
C ILE A 50 -59.09 -13.24 3.57
N PRO A 51 -60.38 -13.28 3.96
CA PRO A 51 -60.85 -12.80 5.26
C PRO A 51 -60.54 -13.80 6.38
N ASN A 52 -59.40 -13.62 7.05
CA ASN A 52 -58.81 -14.64 7.90
C ASN A 52 -59.00 -14.41 9.42
N GLY A 53 -60.20 -14.70 9.91
CA GLY A 53 -60.44 -15.40 11.19
C GLY A 53 -60.08 -14.73 12.53
N ARG A 54 -59.48 -13.53 12.55
CA ARG A 54 -59.08 -12.78 13.75
C ARG A 54 -59.87 -11.47 13.84
N TYR A 55 -60.16 -11.00 15.05
CA TYR A 55 -60.92 -9.76 15.24
C TYR A 55 -60.03 -8.53 15.02
N SER A 56 -60.57 -7.53 14.33
CA SER A 56 -59.96 -6.20 14.16
C SER A 56 -61.07 -5.15 14.24
N PRO A 57 -60.85 -3.99 14.88
CA PRO A 57 -61.84 -2.92 14.93
C PRO A 57 -62.06 -2.32 13.53
N ASP A 58 -63.32 -2.05 13.20
CA ASP A 58 -63.77 -1.48 11.93
C ASP A 58 -64.30 -0.07 12.17
N GLY A 59 -63.63 0.95 11.63
CA GLY A 59 -64.03 2.36 11.69
C GLY A 59 -65.15 2.72 10.70
N GLY A 60 -65.62 1.74 9.92
CA GLY A 60 -66.64 1.87 8.90
C GLY A 60 -66.23 2.78 7.73
N ALA A 61 -67.19 3.09 6.86
CA ALA A 61 -66.97 3.94 5.67
C ALA A 61 -66.60 5.41 5.97
N SER A 62 -66.45 5.79 7.24
CA SER A 62 -65.99 7.12 7.68
C SER A 62 -64.68 7.08 8.48
N LEU A 63 -64.04 5.91 8.56
CA LEU A 63 -62.74 5.68 9.23
C LEU A 63 -62.68 6.29 10.63
N GLN A 64 -63.77 6.10 11.41
CA GLN A 64 -63.91 6.63 12.77
C GLN A 64 -63.43 5.59 13.79
N PHE A 65 -62.13 5.56 14.03
CA PHE A 65 -61.49 4.70 15.04
C PHE A 65 -61.44 5.39 16.42
N ASP A 66 -62.56 5.96 16.87
CA ASP A 66 -62.72 6.60 18.18
C ASP A 66 -63.50 5.66 19.12
N PHE A 67 -62.77 4.72 19.71
CA PHE A 67 -63.33 3.69 20.60
C PHE A 67 -63.19 4.08 22.06
N THR A 68 -64.19 3.77 22.87
CA THR A 68 -64.17 4.07 24.31
C THR A 68 -63.07 3.29 25.01
N LEU A 69 -62.17 4.02 25.69
CA LEU A 69 -61.15 3.48 26.59
C LEU A 69 -61.56 3.76 28.04
N ASP A 70 -61.77 2.71 28.83
CA ASP A 70 -61.98 2.80 30.28
C ASP A 70 -61.12 1.76 30.98
N LEU A 71 -59.99 2.24 31.54
CA LEU A 71 -58.99 1.42 32.22
C LEU A 71 -59.49 0.78 33.53
N ASN A 72 -60.66 1.18 34.04
CA ASN A 72 -61.30 0.52 35.18
C ASN A 72 -61.98 -0.80 34.79
N ASN A 73 -62.22 -1.04 33.49
CA ASN A 73 -62.83 -2.26 32.99
C ASN A 73 -61.78 -3.31 32.63
N HIS A 74 -62.20 -4.58 32.69
CA HIS A 74 -61.35 -5.72 32.36
C HIS A 74 -60.76 -5.59 30.93
N PRO A 75 -59.44 -5.74 30.72
CA PRO A 75 -58.71 -5.42 29.48
C PRO A 75 -59.43 -5.68 28.16
N ARG A 76 -60.02 -6.87 27.99
CA ARG A 76 -60.82 -7.28 26.83
C ARG A 76 -61.93 -6.31 26.40
N THR A 77 -62.48 -5.49 27.29
CA THR A 77 -63.50 -4.50 26.92
C THR A 77 -62.91 -3.30 26.17
N ASN A 78 -61.60 -3.10 26.27
CA ASN A 78 -60.83 -2.05 25.62
C ASN A 78 -60.07 -2.57 24.37
N ILE A 79 -60.39 -3.77 23.87
CA ILE A 79 -59.66 -4.43 22.76
C ILE A 79 -59.65 -3.59 21.47
N ASP A 80 -60.74 -2.90 21.15
CA ASP A 80 -60.85 -2.04 19.96
C ASP A 80 -59.89 -0.83 20.05
N ALA A 81 -59.82 -0.19 21.23
CA ALA A 81 -58.89 0.90 21.51
C ALA A 81 -57.44 0.43 21.54
N ALA A 82 -57.17 -0.76 22.10
CA ALA A 82 -55.85 -1.40 22.15
C ALA A 82 -55.31 -1.68 20.74
N ILE A 83 -56.08 -2.38 19.89
CA ILE A 83 -55.68 -2.68 18.50
C ILE A 83 -55.51 -1.39 17.69
N THR A 84 -56.37 -0.39 17.91
CA THR A 84 -56.29 0.92 17.25
C THR A 84 -55.00 1.66 17.62
N ASN A 85 -54.62 1.68 18.90
CA ASN A 85 -53.36 2.30 19.34
C ASN A 85 -52.14 1.55 18.80
N LEU A 86 -52.15 0.22 18.85
CA LEU A 86 -51.10 -0.63 18.29
C LEU A 86 -50.89 -0.37 16.78
N PHE A 87 -51.99 -0.27 16.03
CA PHE A 87 -51.94 0.08 14.62
C PHE A 87 -51.39 1.49 14.38
N PHE A 88 -51.90 2.47 15.14
CA PHE A 88 -51.46 3.87 15.05
C PHE A 88 -49.95 3.99 15.28
N TRP A 89 -49.41 3.35 16.32
CA TRP A 89 -47.98 3.41 16.63
C TRP A 89 -47.11 2.64 15.63
N ASN A 90 -47.56 1.50 15.09
CA ASN A 90 -46.81 0.82 14.02
C ASN A 90 -46.66 1.71 12.77
N ASN A 91 -47.72 2.43 12.38
CA ASN A 91 -47.66 3.36 11.25
C ASN A 91 -46.91 4.67 11.58
N LEU A 92 -46.99 5.15 12.82
CA LEU A 92 -46.22 6.31 13.28
C LEU A 92 -44.71 6.02 13.25
N ASN A 93 -44.28 4.85 13.75
CA ASN A 93 -42.90 4.41 13.66
C ASN A 93 -42.46 4.30 12.19
N HIS A 94 -43.23 3.60 11.35
CA HIS A 94 -42.97 3.50 9.91
C HIS A 94 -42.70 4.87 9.27
N ASP A 95 -43.67 5.79 9.34
CA ASP A 95 -43.58 7.05 8.59
C ASP A 95 -42.49 7.99 9.11
N ILE A 96 -42.15 7.92 10.41
CA ILE A 96 -41.07 8.69 11.02
C ILE A 96 -39.72 8.10 10.59
N PHE A 97 -39.49 6.81 10.80
CA PHE A 97 -38.21 6.18 10.46
C PHE A 97 -37.92 6.17 8.95
N TYR A 98 -38.96 6.21 8.12
CA TYR A 98 -38.83 6.49 6.69
C TYR A 98 -38.10 7.82 6.41
N GLN A 99 -38.37 8.89 7.18
CA GLN A 99 -37.69 10.19 6.97
C GLN A 99 -36.19 10.12 7.29
N TYR A 100 -35.81 9.27 8.25
CA TYR A 100 -34.41 9.02 8.61
C TYR A 100 -33.75 7.97 7.70
N GLY A 101 -34.48 7.46 6.69
CA GLY A 101 -33.97 6.54 5.67
C GLY A 101 -34.08 5.06 6.02
N PHE A 102 -35.07 4.65 6.82
CA PHE A 102 -35.61 3.29 6.78
C PHE A 102 -36.72 3.23 5.71
N ASP A 103 -36.27 3.33 4.46
CA ASP A 103 -37.09 3.34 3.24
C ASP A 103 -37.21 1.94 2.62
N GLU A 104 -37.88 1.84 1.47
CA GLU A 104 -38.06 0.56 0.79
C GLU A 104 -36.72 -0.10 0.40
N ALA A 105 -35.70 0.67 -0.02
CA ALA A 105 -34.40 0.12 -0.40
C ALA A 105 -33.55 -0.34 0.81
N ALA A 106 -33.77 0.28 1.97
CA ALA A 106 -33.25 -0.15 3.27
C ALA A 106 -34.00 -1.35 3.88
N GLY A 107 -35.03 -1.87 3.20
CA GLY A 107 -35.83 -3.01 3.64
C GLY A 107 -36.72 -2.68 4.83
N ASN A 108 -37.54 -1.65 4.68
CA ASN A 108 -38.63 -1.34 5.60
C ASN A 108 -39.79 -2.34 5.51
N PHE A 109 -40.89 -2.08 6.22
CA PHE A 109 -42.02 -3.02 6.34
C PHE A 109 -43.23 -2.53 5.53
N GLN A 110 -43.36 -3.01 4.30
CA GLN A 110 -44.39 -2.57 3.35
C GLN A 110 -44.98 -3.73 2.54
N MET A 111 -46.29 -3.69 2.29
CA MET A 111 -46.96 -4.64 1.40
C MET A 111 -46.58 -4.37 -0.06
N GLU A 112 -46.55 -3.09 -0.45
CA GLU A 112 -46.18 -2.60 -1.78
C GLU A 112 -45.13 -1.48 -1.65
N ASN A 113 -44.10 -1.56 -2.49
CA ASN A 113 -42.92 -0.68 -2.48
C ASN A 113 -42.95 0.34 -3.64
N LEU A 114 -43.98 0.31 -4.49
CA LEU A 114 -44.24 1.28 -5.56
C LEU A 114 -43.09 1.41 -6.57
N GLY A 115 -42.26 0.35 -6.69
CA GLY A 115 -41.08 0.32 -7.54
C GLY A 115 -39.86 1.11 -7.04
N ARG A 116 -39.81 1.48 -5.74
CA ARG A 116 -38.74 2.33 -5.16
C ARG A 116 -37.50 1.57 -4.70
N GLY A 117 -37.61 0.28 -4.42
CA GLY A 117 -36.52 -0.55 -3.90
C GLY A 117 -37.02 -1.71 -3.04
N GLY A 118 -36.08 -2.52 -2.54
CA GLY A 118 -36.34 -3.64 -1.63
C GLY A 118 -37.31 -4.70 -2.13
N LEU A 119 -37.82 -5.50 -1.19
CA LEU A 119 -38.80 -6.55 -1.41
C LEU A 119 -40.02 -6.30 -0.51
N GLY A 120 -41.15 -5.92 -1.11
CA GLY A 120 -42.42 -5.82 -0.38
C GLY A 120 -43.06 -7.19 -0.09
N ASN A 121 -44.32 -7.17 0.35
CA ASN A 121 -45.07 -8.26 1.01
C ASN A 121 -44.70 -8.48 2.49
N ASP A 122 -44.17 -7.46 3.16
CA ASP A 122 -43.74 -7.56 4.56
C ASP A 122 -44.31 -6.52 5.55
N PRO A 123 -45.61 -6.20 5.51
CA PRO A 123 -46.24 -5.37 6.54
C PRO A 123 -46.13 -6.00 7.93
N VAL A 124 -46.00 -5.18 8.98
CA VAL A 124 -45.94 -5.70 10.35
C VAL A 124 -47.26 -6.36 10.76
N ARG A 125 -47.20 -7.65 11.11
CA ARG A 125 -48.32 -8.34 11.77
C ARG A 125 -48.28 -8.01 13.26
N ALA A 126 -49.18 -7.17 13.73
CA ALA A 126 -49.21 -6.69 15.10
C ALA A 126 -50.32 -7.40 15.90
N GLU A 127 -49.93 -8.33 16.75
CA GLU A 127 -50.84 -9.20 17.51
C GLU A 127 -51.12 -8.60 18.89
N ALA A 128 -52.36 -8.16 19.08
CA ALA A 128 -52.80 -7.45 20.28
C ALA A 128 -53.28 -8.40 21.37
N MET A 129 -52.91 -8.09 22.63
CA MET A 129 -53.16 -8.90 23.82
C MET A 129 -52.80 -10.38 23.61
N ASP A 130 -51.70 -10.67 22.93
CA ASP A 130 -51.36 -12.03 22.47
C ASP A 130 -51.29 -13.04 23.63
N GLY A 131 -51.80 -14.23 23.38
CA GLY A 131 -51.78 -15.33 24.35
C GLY A 131 -52.56 -15.06 25.65
N PHE A 132 -53.38 -14.00 25.73
CA PHE A 132 -54.02 -13.62 27.00
C PHE A 132 -54.86 -14.75 27.65
N ARG A 133 -55.56 -15.58 26.86
CA ARG A 133 -56.34 -16.76 27.30
C ARG A 133 -55.49 -17.90 27.83
N ILE A 134 -54.22 -18.00 27.40
CA ILE A 134 -53.31 -19.12 27.72
C ILE A 134 -52.24 -18.75 28.75
N GLY A 135 -52.19 -17.48 29.15
CA GLY A 135 -51.33 -17.00 30.25
C GLY A 135 -50.06 -16.26 29.83
N SER A 136 -49.89 -15.91 28.55
CA SER A 136 -48.78 -15.04 28.10
C SER A 136 -48.92 -13.65 28.71
N ARG A 137 -47.89 -13.16 29.41
CA ARG A 137 -47.90 -11.89 30.16
C ARG A 137 -46.51 -11.26 30.26
N ASN A 138 -46.48 -10.00 30.70
CA ASN A 138 -45.29 -9.33 31.25
C ASN A 138 -44.09 -9.29 30.30
N ASN A 139 -44.36 -9.16 29.01
CA ASN A 139 -43.34 -8.98 27.98
C ASN A 139 -43.98 -8.45 26.69
N ALA A 140 -43.16 -8.26 25.66
CA ALA A 140 -43.56 -8.28 24.27
C ALA A 140 -42.47 -9.03 23.46
N ASN A 141 -42.56 -9.06 22.13
CA ASN A 141 -41.43 -9.41 21.24
C ASN A 141 -41.72 -9.02 19.80
N PHE A 142 -40.65 -8.88 19.01
CA PHE A 142 -40.69 -8.69 17.58
C PHE A 142 -39.81 -9.74 16.87
N PHE A 143 -40.39 -10.48 15.95
CA PHE A 143 -39.66 -11.39 15.06
C PHE A 143 -39.40 -10.70 13.71
N THR A 144 -38.13 -10.43 13.41
CA THR A 144 -37.67 -9.82 12.16
C THR A 144 -37.06 -10.87 11.23
N PRO A 145 -37.77 -11.32 10.18
CA PRO A 145 -37.17 -12.05 9.08
C PRO A 145 -36.60 -11.09 8.03
N ASN A 146 -35.82 -11.63 7.10
CA ASN A 146 -35.27 -10.90 5.94
C ASN A 146 -36.36 -10.16 5.12
N ASP A 147 -35.90 -9.21 4.31
CA ASP A 147 -36.69 -8.41 3.35
C ASP A 147 -37.69 -9.26 2.55
N GLY A 148 -38.91 -8.74 2.37
CA GLY A 148 -39.99 -9.43 1.65
C GLY A 148 -40.68 -10.55 2.43
N MET A 149 -40.39 -10.72 3.71
CA MET A 149 -41.16 -11.56 4.63
C MET A 149 -41.74 -10.73 5.79
N ALA A 150 -43.06 -10.78 5.97
CA ALA A 150 -43.73 -10.05 7.04
C ALA A 150 -43.17 -10.37 8.44
N PRO A 151 -42.72 -9.37 9.22
CA PRO A 151 -42.36 -9.58 10.62
C PRO A 151 -43.61 -9.85 11.48
N ARG A 152 -43.40 -10.07 12.78
CA ARG A 152 -44.49 -10.24 13.74
C ARG A 152 -44.15 -9.57 15.06
N MET A 153 -44.97 -8.62 15.48
CA MET A 153 -44.95 -7.99 16.79
C MET A 153 -46.02 -8.64 17.67
N GLN A 154 -45.66 -9.10 18.87
CA GLN A 154 -46.58 -9.74 19.82
C GLN A 154 -46.62 -8.94 21.11
N MET A 155 -47.75 -8.27 21.37
CA MET A 155 -47.95 -7.42 22.55
C MET A 155 -48.74 -8.17 23.62
N TYR A 156 -48.18 -8.32 24.83
CA TYR A 156 -48.87 -9.03 25.91
C TYR A 156 -49.54 -8.08 26.90
N ILE A 157 -50.51 -8.61 27.64
CA ILE A 157 -51.02 -7.96 28.84
C ILE A 157 -49.99 -8.09 29.97
N TRP A 158 -49.85 -7.05 30.76
CA TRP A 158 -48.98 -7.02 31.92
C TRP A 158 -49.81 -7.27 33.19
N GLU A 159 -49.30 -8.15 34.05
CA GLU A 159 -49.82 -8.42 35.39
C GLU A 159 -48.83 -7.83 36.39
N SER A 160 -49.15 -6.68 36.97
CA SER A 160 -48.41 -6.22 38.13
C SER A 160 -48.77 -7.12 39.32
N VAL A 161 -47.78 -7.85 39.84
CA VAL A 161 -47.94 -8.51 41.14
C VAL A 161 -47.97 -7.39 42.17
N GLY A 162 -49.17 -7.08 42.68
CA GLY A 162 -49.47 -5.84 43.42
C GLY A 162 -48.36 -5.42 44.37
N VAL A 163 -47.52 -4.50 43.89
CA VAL A 163 -46.28 -4.11 44.58
C VAL A 163 -46.69 -3.54 45.93
N PRO A 164 -46.11 -3.99 47.05
CA PRO A 164 -46.44 -3.43 48.35
C PRO A 164 -46.00 -1.95 48.35
N GLN A 165 -46.99 -1.07 48.25
CA GLN A 165 -46.84 0.37 48.30
C GLN A 165 -46.73 0.79 49.77
N PHE A 166 -45.75 1.64 50.06
CA PHE A 166 -45.59 2.29 51.34
C PHE A 166 -45.74 3.80 51.15
N THR A 167 -46.94 4.34 51.38
CA THR A 167 -47.24 5.75 51.15
C THR A 167 -47.19 6.53 52.46
N LEU A 168 -46.46 7.65 52.52
CA LEU A 168 -46.62 8.61 53.62
C LEU A 168 -47.81 9.53 53.34
N ASN A 169 -48.82 9.48 54.20
CA ASN A 169 -50.02 10.31 54.11
C ASN A 169 -49.85 11.67 54.78
N SER A 170 -49.00 11.74 55.81
CA SER A 170 -48.68 13.00 56.51
C SER A 170 -47.25 12.97 57.06
N PRO A 171 -46.37 13.92 56.67
CA PRO A 171 -46.52 14.78 55.49
C PRO A 171 -46.67 13.93 54.22
N PHE A 172 -47.45 14.38 53.23
CA PHE A 172 -47.65 13.62 51.99
C PHE A 172 -46.35 13.52 51.18
N MET A 173 -45.97 12.31 50.81
CA MET A 173 -44.82 12.03 49.93
C MET A 173 -45.15 10.85 49.00
N ALA A 174 -44.41 10.76 47.89
CA ALA A 174 -44.54 9.65 46.94
C ALA A 174 -44.31 8.28 47.62
N PRO A 175 -44.88 7.19 47.08
CA PRO A 175 -44.69 5.86 47.65
C PRO A 175 -43.22 5.45 47.68
N PHE A 176 -42.79 4.92 48.83
CA PHE A 176 -41.46 4.35 49.00
C PHE A 176 -41.42 2.90 48.52
N GLN A 177 -40.28 2.49 47.98
CA GLN A 177 -39.99 1.08 47.70
C GLN A 177 -39.95 0.30 49.01
N CYS A 178 -40.72 -0.78 49.10
CA CYS A 178 -40.68 -1.69 50.25
C CYS A 178 -40.79 -3.15 49.81
N VAL A 179 -40.29 -4.06 50.64
CA VAL A 179 -40.42 -5.51 50.42
C VAL A 179 -41.17 -6.14 51.58
N GLU A 180 -42.25 -6.85 51.26
CA GLU A 180 -43.10 -7.52 52.23
C GLU A 180 -42.40 -8.75 52.86
N SER A 181 -42.77 -9.09 54.09
CA SER A 181 -42.33 -10.32 54.75
C SER A 181 -42.66 -11.59 53.98
N SER A 182 -41.73 -12.54 53.93
CA SER A 182 -41.98 -13.90 53.41
C SER A 182 -42.29 -14.91 54.52
N PHE A 183 -42.29 -14.49 55.79
CA PHE A 183 -42.34 -15.40 56.94
C PHE A 183 -43.75 -15.86 57.37
N SER A 184 -44.82 -15.26 56.86
CA SER A 184 -46.20 -15.71 57.10
C SER A 184 -47.02 -15.59 55.82
N ALA A 185 -47.92 -16.54 55.58
CA ALA A 185 -48.95 -16.42 54.54
C ALA A 185 -50.19 -15.66 55.05
N ASN A 186 -50.40 -15.64 56.37
CA ASN A 186 -51.57 -15.02 56.98
C ASN A 186 -51.44 -13.49 57.14
N ASN A 187 -50.23 -12.95 57.00
CA ASN A 187 -49.96 -11.52 57.16
C ASN A 187 -49.74 -10.76 55.84
N LYS A 188 -50.00 -11.41 54.70
CA LYS A 188 -49.88 -10.81 53.38
C LYS A 188 -50.88 -9.68 53.21
N LEU A 189 -50.44 -8.50 52.75
CA LEU A 189 -51.28 -7.33 52.45
C LEU A 189 -52.41 -7.67 51.48
N ALA A 190 -52.19 -8.62 50.56
CA ALA A 190 -53.23 -9.14 49.66
C ALA A 190 -54.36 -9.90 50.41
N ASN A 191 -54.06 -10.46 51.59
CA ASN A 191 -55.00 -11.21 52.43
C ASN A 191 -55.58 -10.35 53.56
N VAL A 192 -54.84 -9.37 54.11
CA VAL A 192 -55.27 -8.51 55.23
C VAL A 192 -55.81 -7.14 54.79
N GLY A 193 -55.56 -6.75 53.55
CA GLY A 193 -55.93 -5.45 52.99
C GLY A 193 -54.99 -4.30 53.38
N PRO A 194 -55.24 -3.08 52.86
CA PRO A 194 -54.49 -1.88 53.23
C PRO A 194 -54.56 -1.56 54.73
N VAL A 195 -53.41 -1.30 55.34
CA VAL A 195 -53.30 -0.84 56.74
C VAL A 195 -52.84 0.61 56.77
N THR A 196 -53.70 1.49 57.29
CA THR A 196 -53.42 2.93 57.43
C THR A 196 -53.38 3.34 58.88
N ALA A 197 -52.26 3.85 59.38
CA ALA A 197 -52.14 4.33 60.77
C ALA A 197 -50.95 5.27 60.99
N ASN A 198 -50.88 5.84 62.20
CA ASN A 198 -49.69 6.55 62.66
C ASN A 198 -48.54 5.56 62.91
N VAL A 199 -47.31 5.97 62.60
CA VAL A 199 -46.10 5.19 62.84
C VAL A 199 -45.45 5.65 64.13
N LEU A 200 -45.01 4.69 64.96
CA LEU A 200 -44.13 4.96 66.10
C LEU A 200 -42.85 4.13 65.97
N TYR A 201 -41.72 4.83 65.86
CA TYR A 201 -40.40 4.21 65.99
C TYR A 201 -40.11 3.87 67.45
N VAL A 202 -39.84 2.60 67.72
CA VAL A 202 -39.75 2.06 69.09
C VAL A 202 -38.35 2.18 69.71
N GLY A 203 -37.44 2.92 69.08
CA GLY A 203 -36.13 3.25 69.67
C GLY A 203 -35.09 2.13 69.61
N GLY A 204 -35.29 1.08 68.81
CA GLY A 204 -34.34 -0.02 68.70
C GLY A 204 -34.78 -1.12 67.74
N THR A 205 -34.28 -2.34 67.99
CA THR A 205 -34.45 -3.49 67.10
C THR A 205 -35.75 -4.28 67.30
N GLY A 206 -36.58 -3.94 68.31
CA GLY A 206 -37.88 -4.60 68.54
C GLY A 206 -37.75 -6.09 68.88
N CYS A 207 -36.67 -6.47 69.56
CA CYS A 207 -36.33 -7.85 69.87
C CYS A 207 -36.95 -8.37 71.19
N GLY A 208 -37.55 -7.50 72.01
CA GLY A 208 -38.22 -7.93 73.24
C GLY A 208 -39.32 -6.99 73.74
N PRO A 209 -40.11 -7.40 74.75
CA PRO A 209 -41.26 -6.63 75.24
C PRO A 209 -40.90 -5.24 75.80
N VAL A 210 -39.65 -5.05 76.24
CA VAL A 210 -39.17 -3.77 76.78
C VAL A 210 -39.07 -2.68 75.71
N ASP A 211 -38.83 -3.07 74.45
CA ASP A 211 -38.72 -2.13 73.33
C ASP A 211 -40.08 -1.47 73.03
N TYR A 212 -41.18 -2.14 73.39
CA TYR A 212 -42.56 -1.68 73.19
C TYR A 212 -43.20 -1.11 74.47
N ALA A 213 -42.39 -0.75 75.48
CA ALA A 213 -42.89 -0.20 76.74
C ALA A 213 -43.66 1.12 76.54
N GLY A 214 -44.98 1.08 76.72
CA GLY A 214 -45.85 2.23 76.48
C GLY A 214 -46.26 2.43 75.02
N PHE A 215 -46.01 1.45 74.14
CA PHE A 215 -46.46 1.48 72.75
C PHE A 215 -47.99 1.59 72.66
N PRO A 216 -48.56 2.52 71.87
CA PRO A 216 -50.00 2.73 71.76
C PRO A 216 -50.64 1.69 70.81
N PRO A 217 -51.58 0.84 71.28
CA PRO A 217 -52.26 -0.11 70.41
C PRO A 217 -53.03 0.57 69.27
N GLY A 218 -53.11 -0.09 68.11
CA GLY A 218 -53.73 0.47 66.90
C GLY A 218 -52.81 1.36 66.07
N THR A 219 -51.50 1.36 66.33
CA THR A 219 -50.49 2.06 65.52
C THR A 219 -49.57 1.08 64.79
N ILE A 220 -48.77 1.57 63.84
CA ILE A 220 -47.76 0.78 63.13
C ILE A 220 -46.43 0.91 63.86
N ALA A 221 -45.81 -0.22 64.19
CA ALA A 221 -44.50 -0.24 64.82
C ALA A 221 -43.39 -0.08 63.78
N MET A 222 -42.37 0.72 64.08
CA MET A 222 -41.16 0.84 63.25
C MET A 222 -39.94 0.44 64.09
N VAL A 223 -39.14 -0.48 63.55
CA VAL A 223 -37.97 -1.09 64.21
C VAL A 223 -36.75 -1.10 63.28
N ASP A 224 -35.55 -1.21 63.85
CA ASP A 224 -34.34 -1.48 63.06
C ASP A 224 -34.08 -2.98 62.84
N ARG A 225 -33.53 -3.32 61.68
CA ARG A 225 -32.87 -4.61 61.47
C ARG A 225 -31.66 -4.73 62.42
N GLY A 226 -31.48 -5.92 62.98
CA GLY A 226 -30.41 -6.26 63.91
C GLY A 226 -30.46 -7.76 64.23
N ASP A 227 -29.83 -8.18 65.33
CA ASP A 227 -29.42 -9.58 65.53
C ASP A 227 -30.55 -10.59 65.84
N CYS A 228 -31.79 -10.15 66.04
CA CYS A 228 -32.95 -11.03 66.25
C CYS A 228 -33.76 -11.27 64.97
N ASN A 229 -34.37 -12.45 64.89
CA ASN A 229 -35.15 -12.92 63.74
C ASN A 229 -36.36 -12.02 63.44
N PHE A 230 -36.70 -11.85 62.15
CA PHE A 230 -37.84 -11.01 61.74
C PHE A 230 -39.19 -11.49 62.31
N THR A 231 -39.39 -12.81 62.42
CA THR A 231 -40.56 -13.40 63.07
C THR A 231 -40.70 -13.02 64.54
N GLN A 232 -39.59 -12.85 65.26
CA GLN A 232 -39.58 -12.42 66.66
C GLN A 232 -39.98 -10.94 66.79
N LYS A 233 -39.49 -10.08 65.90
CA LYS A 233 -39.87 -8.65 65.84
C LYS A 233 -41.38 -8.49 65.63
N ALA A 234 -41.93 -9.23 64.65
CA ALA A 234 -43.35 -9.18 64.34
C ALA A 234 -44.24 -9.71 65.48
N LEU A 235 -43.86 -10.81 66.14
CA LEU A 235 -44.57 -11.31 67.33
C LEU A 235 -44.60 -10.29 68.47
N PHE A 236 -43.51 -9.57 68.74
CA PHE A 236 -43.51 -8.57 69.82
C PHE A 236 -44.28 -7.29 69.45
N ALA A 237 -44.24 -6.85 68.19
CA ALA A 237 -45.09 -5.76 67.71
C ALA A 237 -46.58 -6.12 67.84
N GLU A 238 -46.97 -7.31 67.37
CA GLU A 238 -48.34 -7.83 67.42
C GLU A 238 -48.85 -8.00 68.86
N ALA A 239 -48.04 -8.62 69.73
CA ALA A 239 -48.36 -8.77 71.16
C ALA A 239 -48.47 -7.42 71.91
N SER A 240 -47.86 -6.36 71.37
CA SER A 240 -47.96 -4.99 71.89
C SER A 240 -49.13 -4.20 71.29
N GLY A 241 -49.95 -4.83 70.45
CA GLY A 241 -51.12 -4.22 69.83
C GLY A 241 -50.81 -3.36 68.61
N ALA A 242 -49.63 -3.49 68.00
CA ALA A 242 -49.37 -2.91 66.68
C ALA A 242 -50.28 -3.58 65.63
N ILE A 243 -50.71 -2.83 64.62
CA ILE A 243 -51.52 -3.33 63.50
C ILE A 243 -50.71 -3.52 62.21
N GLY A 244 -49.39 -3.32 62.28
CA GLY A 244 -48.43 -3.60 61.23
C GLY A 244 -47.01 -3.26 61.67
N LEU A 245 -46.02 -3.73 60.92
CA LEU A 245 -44.59 -3.60 61.22
C LEU A 245 -43.80 -3.03 60.03
N ILE A 246 -42.97 -2.03 60.29
CA ILE A 246 -41.95 -1.52 59.38
C ILE A 246 -40.58 -1.91 59.93
N VAL A 247 -39.76 -2.59 59.14
CA VAL A 247 -38.36 -2.88 59.46
C VAL A 247 -37.45 -2.03 58.60
N VAL A 248 -36.58 -1.24 59.22
CA VAL A 248 -35.57 -0.44 58.53
C VAL A 248 -34.35 -1.29 58.23
N GLN A 249 -33.86 -1.26 56.99
CA GLN A 249 -32.59 -1.88 56.62
C GLN A 249 -31.40 -1.28 57.40
N ASN A 250 -30.50 -2.12 57.89
CA ASN A 250 -29.29 -1.70 58.63
C ASN A 250 -28.03 -1.54 57.75
N ASN A 251 -28.11 -1.95 56.48
CA ASN A 251 -27.09 -1.72 55.46
C ASN A 251 -27.67 -0.79 54.38
N ALA A 252 -26.81 -0.01 53.74
CA ALA A 252 -27.15 0.73 52.53
C ALA A 252 -27.54 -0.23 51.38
N GLY A 253 -28.43 0.23 50.50
CA GLY A 253 -29.00 -0.56 49.41
C GLY A 253 -30.51 -0.78 49.54
N ALA A 254 -31.06 -1.56 48.61
CA ALA A 254 -32.50 -1.85 48.55
C ALA A 254 -33.00 -2.66 49.77
N PRO A 255 -34.29 -2.53 50.14
CA PRO A 255 -34.94 -3.44 51.09
C PRO A 255 -34.89 -4.89 50.59
N ILE A 256 -34.86 -5.85 51.52
CA ILE A 256 -34.78 -7.29 51.21
C ILE A 256 -35.99 -8.05 51.77
N ALA A 257 -36.25 -9.24 51.23
CA ALA A 257 -37.27 -10.14 51.76
C ALA A 257 -36.94 -10.58 53.21
N MET A 258 -37.85 -10.30 54.14
CA MET A 258 -37.71 -10.73 55.53
C MET A 258 -38.03 -12.21 55.69
N GLY A 259 -36.96 -13.03 55.75
CA GLY A 259 -37.04 -14.49 55.89
C GLY A 259 -37.47 -15.00 57.27
N GLY A 260 -37.72 -16.31 57.32
CA GLY A 260 -38.23 -17.04 58.49
C GLY A 260 -39.53 -17.80 58.15
N THR A 261 -40.14 -18.45 59.12
CA THR A 261 -41.48 -19.06 58.97
C THR A 261 -42.21 -19.09 60.31
N ASN A 262 -43.33 -18.38 60.40
CA ASN A 262 -44.29 -18.45 61.50
C ASN A 262 -45.66 -17.91 61.08
N ASN A 263 -46.57 -18.80 60.66
CA ASN A 263 -47.94 -18.44 60.25
C ASN A 263 -48.87 -18.01 61.40
N ALA A 264 -48.42 -17.99 62.66
CA ALA A 264 -49.22 -17.43 63.76
C ALA A 264 -49.27 -15.89 63.72
N ILE A 265 -48.33 -15.25 63.01
CA ILE A 265 -48.29 -13.80 62.81
C ILE A 265 -49.33 -13.39 61.76
N THR A 266 -50.19 -12.43 62.10
CA THR A 266 -51.26 -11.93 61.24
C THR A 266 -51.09 -10.45 60.85
N ILE A 267 -50.30 -9.65 61.58
CA ILE A 267 -50.05 -8.25 61.20
C ILE A 267 -49.08 -8.12 60.01
N PRO A 268 -49.39 -7.29 58.99
CA PRO A 268 -48.54 -7.14 57.83
C PRO A 268 -47.20 -6.49 58.20
N ALA A 269 -46.15 -6.95 57.52
CA ALA A 269 -44.79 -6.48 57.77
C ALA A 269 -44.06 -6.17 56.47
N VAL A 270 -43.48 -4.97 56.39
CA VAL A 270 -42.69 -4.51 55.24
C VAL A 270 -41.29 -4.06 55.68
N MET A 271 -40.33 -4.16 54.78
CA MET A 271 -38.98 -3.64 54.93
C MET A 271 -38.76 -2.46 54.00
N ILE A 272 -38.16 -1.39 54.49
CA ILE A 272 -37.77 -0.19 53.73
C ILE A 272 -36.26 0.03 53.78
N SER A 273 -35.72 0.86 52.89
CA SER A 273 -34.27 1.12 52.84
C SER A 273 -33.78 1.84 54.11
N GLN A 274 -32.45 1.83 54.31
CA GLN A 274 -31.81 2.57 55.40
C GLN A 274 -32.05 4.09 55.28
N ALA A 275 -32.06 4.62 54.05
CA ALA A 275 -32.25 6.05 53.78
C ALA A 275 -33.68 6.50 54.10
N ASP A 276 -34.68 5.74 53.62
CA ASP A 276 -36.11 6.03 53.85
C ASP A 276 -36.43 5.93 55.35
N GLY A 277 -35.88 4.91 56.02
CA GLY A 277 -36.03 4.75 57.46
C GLY A 277 -35.40 5.88 58.28
N ALA A 278 -34.27 6.44 57.84
CA ALA A 278 -33.67 7.62 58.46
C ALA A 278 -34.55 8.88 58.26
N LEU A 279 -35.09 9.06 57.05
CA LEU A 279 -35.97 10.18 56.70
C LEU A 279 -37.28 10.14 57.52
N ILE A 280 -37.93 8.98 57.60
CA ILE A 280 -39.18 8.81 58.35
C ILE A 280 -38.97 9.04 59.86
N LYS A 281 -37.85 8.61 60.44
CA LYS A 281 -37.51 8.87 61.86
C LYS A 281 -37.32 10.35 62.18
N ALA A 282 -36.99 11.18 61.18
CA ALA A 282 -36.80 12.62 61.36
C ALA A 282 -38.12 13.43 61.32
N LEU A 283 -39.24 12.81 60.93
CA LEU A 283 -40.52 13.48 60.72
C LEU A 283 -41.45 13.38 61.95
N PRO A 284 -42.07 14.49 62.39
CA PRO A 284 -43.11 14.45 63.42
C PRO A 284 -44.46 14.01 62.86
N ASN A 285 -45.25 13.27 63.67
CA ASN A 285 -46.63 12.88 63.37
C ASN A 285 -46.82 12.07 62.07
N VAL A 286 -45.90 11.16 61.77
CA VAL A 286 -45.96 10.30 60.58
C VAL A 286 -47.22 9.44 60.56
N ASN A 287 -47.99 9.53 59.47
CA ASN A 287 -49.09 8.62 59.13
C ASN A 287 -48.79 7.95 57.78
N VAL A 288 -49.01 6.63 57.69
CA VAL A 288 -48.68 5.84 56.49
C VAL A 288 -49.77 4.87 56.11
N THR A 289 -49.80 4.52 54.83
CA THR A 289 -50.56 3.41 54.26
C THR A 289 -49.58 2.34 53.78
N MET A 290 -49.72 1.12 54.32
CA MET A 290 -49.15 -0.09 53.72
C MET A 290 -50.25 -0.78 52.92
N SER A 291 -50.04 -0.99 51.62
CA SER A 291 -51.03 -1.64 50.76
C SER A 291 -50.36 -2.40 49.62
N SER A 292 -50.73 -3.65 49.38
CA SER A 292 -50.66 -4.21 48.03
C SER A 292 -51.94 -3.82 47.29
N SER A 293 -51.86 -3.51 45.99
CA SER A 293 -53.05 -3.54 45.14
C SER A 293 -53.62 -4.97 45.16
N GLY A 294 -54.75 -5.16 45.85
CA GLY A 294 -55.36 -6.46 46.13
C GLY A 294 -56.12 -7.07 44.94
N MET A 295 -55.91 -6.54 43.74
CA MET A 295 -56.39 -7.10 42.49
C MET A 295 -55.18 -7.22 41.55
N LEU A 296 -55.20 -8.22 40.66
CA LEU A 296 -54.35 -8.21 39.48
C LEU A 296 -54.74 -7.01 38.63
N GLU A 297 -53.97 -5.93 38.72
CA GLU A 297 -54.06 -4.82 37.78
C GLU A 297 -53.43 -5.31 36.47
N TYR A 298 -54.32 -5.51 35.49
CA TYR A 298 -53.96 -5.96 34.15
C TYR A 298 -53.73 -4.73 33.27
N GLU A 299 -52.48 -4.36 33.07
CA GLU A 299 -52.13 -3.27 32.16
C GLU A 299 -52.09 -3.77 30.72
N ILE A 300 -52.67 -2.99 29.82
CA ILE A 300 -52.75 -3.32 28.39
C ILE A 300 -51.43 -2.90 27.73
N GLY A 301 -50.54 -3.85 27.43
CA GLY A 301 -49.25 -3.56 26.80
C GLY A 301 -49.39 -2.83 25.46
N ASP A 302 -50.49 -3.05 24.73
CA ASP A 302 -50.87 -2.35 23.50
C ASP A 302 -51.13 -0.84 23.67
N LEU A 303 -51.12 -0.32 24.91
CA LEU A 303 -51.21 1.10 25.24
C LEU A 303 -49.88 1.67 25.77
N ASP A 304 -48.86 0.84 26.01
CA ASP A 304 -47.50 1.30 26.30
C ASP A 304 -46.76 1.58 24.99
N ASN A 305 -46.91 2.82 24.51
CA ASN A 305 -46.28 3.30 23.29
C ASN A 305 -44.76 3.13 23.29
N GLY A 306 -44.13 3.16 24.47
CA GLY A 306 -42.70 2.93 24.63
C GLY A 306 -42.31 1.48 24.32
N ILE A 307 -43.13 0.51 24.73
CA ILE A 307 -42.92 -0.91 24.37
C ILE A 307 -43.17 -1.11 22.87
N ILE A 308 -44.24 -0.53 22.30
CA ILE A 308 -44.52 -0.69 20.86
C ILE A 308 -43.36 -0.19 19.98
N THR A 309 -42.79 0.98 20.30
CA THR A 309 -41.60 1.49 19.59
C THR A 309 -40.34 0.68 19.89
N HIS A 310 -40.16 0.14 21.09
CA HIS A 310 -39.06 -0.78 21.40
C HIS A 310 -39.12 -2.02 20.49
N GLU A 311 -40.27 -2.67 20.40
CA GLU A 311 -40.47 -3.83 19.53
C GLU A 311 -40.23 -3.49 18.05
N TYR A 312 -40.76 -2.36 17.57
CA TYR A 312 -40.50 -1.90 16.20
C TYR A 312 -38.99 -1.61 15.96
N GLY A 313 -38.26 -1.19 16.99
CA GLY A 313 -36.82 -0.97 16.98
C GLY A 313 -35.99 -2.23 16.72
N HIS A 314 -36.44 -3.40 17.16
CA HIS A 314 -35.86 -4.68 16.77
C HIS A 314 -36.08 -5.00 15.29
N GLY A 315 -37.19 -4.53 14.72
CA GLY A 315 -37.43 -4.53 13.28
C GLY A 315 -36.38 -3.73 12.53
N ILE A 316 -36.23 -2.46 12.90
CA ILE A 316 -35.29 -1.51 12.27
C ILE A 316 -33.84 -2.00 12.38
N SER A 317 -33.38 -2.34 13.60
CA SER A 317 -31.98 -2.71 13.83
C SER A 317 -31.57 -4.00 13.11
N ASN A 318 -32.42 -5.04 13.11
CA ASN A 318 -32.11 -6.29 12.40
C ASN A 318 -32.21 -6.17 10.86
N ARG A 319 -33.01 -5.23 10.32
CA ARG A 319 -33.03 -4.97 8.86
C ARG A 319 -31.85 -4.10 8.41
N LEU A 320 -31.40 -3.15 9.23
CA LEU A 320 -30.34 -2.23 8.83
C LEU A 320 -28.91 -2.78 9.05
N VAL A 321 -28.63 -3.42 10.20
CA VAL A 321 -27.29 -3.96 10.51
C VAL A 321 -26.93 -5.07 9.52
N ALA A 322 -25.79 -4.91 8.83
CA ALA A 322 -25.35 -5.76 7.73
C ALA A 322 -26.35 -5.92 6.55
N GLY A 323 -27.37 -5.06 6.48
CA GLY A 323 -28.33 -4.96 5.38
C GLY A 323 -29.53 -5.93 5.44
N PRO A 324 -30.63 -5.63 4.70
CA PRO A 324 -31.96 -6.19 4.97
C PRO A 324 -32.14 -7.67 4.62
N ASN A 325 -31.13 -8.29 4.01
CA ASN A 325 -31.08 -9.72 3.72
C ASN A 325 -30.33 -10.54 4.78
N ASN A 326 -29.89 -9.93 5.90
CA ASN A 326 -29.09 -10.61 6.93
C ASN A 326 -29.56 -10.32 8.37
N THR A 327 -30.79 -10.71 8.69
CA THR A 327 -31.46 -10.41 9.99
C THR A 327 -30.97 -11.23 11.20
N SER A 328 -29.80 -11.89 11.12
CA SER A 328 -29.26 -12.73 12.19
C SER A 328 -27.99 -12.17 12.86
N CYS A 329 -27.71 -10.88 12.65
CA CYS A 329 -26.46 -10.21 13.03
C CYS A 329 -26.41 -9.61 14.44
N LEU A 330 -27.47 -9.76 15.25
CA LEU A 330 -27.58 -9.21 16.60
C LEU A 330 -27.82 -10.30 17.66
N GLY A 331 -27.10 -11.43 17.50
CA GLY A 331 -27.17 -12.59 18.40
C GLY A 331 -25.97 -12.78 19.33
N ASN A 332 -24.90 -12.00 19.15
CA ASN A 332 -23.64 -12.10 19.89
C ASN A 332 -23.74 -11.54 21.33
N ALA A 333 -22.69 -11.73 22.13
CA ALA A 333 -22.74 -11.40 23.55
C ALA A 333 -22.82 -9.90 23.86
N GLU A 334 -22.14 -9.06 23.09
CA GLU A 334 -22.13 -7.59 23.23
C GLU A 334 -23.20 -6.88 22.38
N GLN A 335 -24.16 -7.62 21.79
CA GLN A 335 -25.09 -7.06 20.80
C GLN A 335 -25.94 -5.88 21.35
N MET A 336 -26.09 -4.84 20.52
CA MET A 336 -26.67 -3.54 20.88
C MET A 336 -28.16 -3.35 20.57
N GLY A 337 -28.82 -4.37 19.99
CA GLY A 337 -30.23 -4.38 19.56
C GLY A 337 -31.21 -3.86 20.60
N GLU A 338 -31.13 -4.38 21.82
CA GLU A 338 -31.93 -3.93 22.98
C GLU A 338 -31.77 -2.42 23.27
N GLY A 339 -30.55 -1.91 23.08
CA GLY A 339 -30.22 -0.52 23.35
C GLY A 339 -30.71 0.44 22.26
N TRP A 340 -30.65 0.05 20.98
CA TRP A 340 -31.27 0.84 19.91
C TRP A 340 -32.80 0.87 20.06
N SER A 341 -33.43 -0.25 20.41
CA SER A 341 -34.87 -0.31 20.68
C SER A 341 -35.30 0.59 21.84
N ASP A 342 -34.58 0.56 22.97
CA ASP A 342 -34.80 1.48 24.09
C ASP A 342 -34.55 2.95 23.69
N TYR A 343 -33.49 3.22 22.94
CA TYR A 343 -33.19 4.57 22.45
C TYR A 343 -34.30 5.12 21.56
N PHE A 344 -34.80 4.34 20.58
CA PHE A 344 -35.93 4.74 19.75
C PHE A 344 -37.20 5.00 20.56
N SER A 345 -37.44 4.17 21.58
CA SER A 345 -38.53 4.36 22.54
C SER A 345 -38.42 5.71 23.26
N LEU A 346 -37.23 6.07 23.74
CA LEU A 346 -36.98 7.41 24.31
C LEU A 346 -37.21 8.52 23.28
N MET A 347 -36.68 8.39 22.06
CA MET A 347 -36.74 9.44 21.05
C MET A 347 -38.18 9.81 20.65
N LEU A 348 -39.08 8.83 20.53
CA LEU A 348 -40.47 9.06 20.09
C LEU A 348 -41.48 9.29 21.23
N THR A 349 -41.16 8.91 22.48
CA THR A 349 -42.04 9.16 23.65
C THR A 349 -41.65 10.40 24.46
N THR A 350 -40.57 11.10 24.10
CA THR A 350 -40.15 12.34 24.77
C THR A 350 -40.96 13.54 24.33
N ASP A 351 -41.50 14.31 25.27
CA ASP A 351 -41.97 15.66 25.01
C ASP A 351 -40.78 16.62 24.89
N TRP A 352 -40.24 16.74 23.68
CA TRP A 352 -39.11 17.61 23.36
C TRP A 352 -39.40 19.11 23.58
N ASN A 353 -40.64 19.52 23.87
CA ASN A 353 -40.95 20.90 24.27
C ASN A 353 -40.53 21.21 25.72
N THR A 354 -40.44 20.18 26.59
CA THR A 354 -40.28 20.37 28.04
C THR A 354 -39.16 19.54 28.66
N ALA A 355 -38.64 18.53 27.95
CA ALA A 355 -37.61 17.62 28.43
C ALA A 355 -36.29 18.32 28.80
N THR A 356 -35.60 17.78 29.80
CA THR A 356 -34.27 18.21 30.25
C THR A 356 -33.30 17.02 30.32
N PRO A 357 -31.97 17.23 30.21
CA PRO A 357 -30.99 16.14 30.33
C PRO A 357 -31.02 15.42 31.69
N TYR A 358 -31.55 16.07 32.73
CA TYR A 358 -31.61 15.55 34.10
C TYR A 358 -32.90 14.78 34.43
N ASP A 359 -33.81 14.65 33.47
CA ASP A 359 -35.06 13.92 33.66
C ASP A 359 -34.77 12.42 33.87
N ARG A 360 -35.71 11.72 34.54
CA ARG A 360 -35.71 10.25 34.66
C ARG A 360 -36.66 9.66 33.63
N ARG A 361 -36.18 8.72 32.81
CA ARG A 361 -37.00 8.05 31.80
C ARG A 361 -36.84 6.53 31.88
N GLY A 362 -37.83 5.87 32.48
CA GLY A 362 -37.93 4.41 32.51
C GLY A 362 -38.68 3.86 31.29
N ILE A 363 -38.36 2.63 30.88
CA ILE A 363 -39.08 1.88 29.83
C ILE A 363 -40.16 1.01 30.47
N GLY A 364 -41.33 0.90 29.85
CA GLY A 364 -42.44 0.09 30.36
C GLY A 364 -43.07 0.66 31.64
N THR A 365 -42.99 1.97 31.89
CA THR A 365 -43.55 2.58 33.11
C THR A 365 -45.07 2.48 33.16
N TYR A 366 -45.77 2.62 32.02
CA TYR A 366 -47.22 2.43 31.97
C TYR A 366 -47.57 0.96 32.25
N ALA A 367 -46.87 0.02 31.60
CA ALA A 367 -47.07 -1.42 31.79
C ALA A 367 -46.84 -1.92 33.24
N LEU A 368 -46.14 -1.14 34.07
CA LEU A 368 -45.91 -1.41 35.50
C LEU A 368 -46.76 -0.52 36.44
N ASN A 369 -47.74 0.23 35.93
CA ASN A 369 -48.51 1.24 36.66
C ASN A 369 -47.63 2.23 37.46
N GLN A 370 -46.61 2.78 36.79
CA GLN A 370 -45.67 3.78 37.31
C GLN A 370 -45.91 5.14 36.65
N PRO A 371 -45.60 6.27 37.33
CA PRO A 371 -45.52 7.57 36.65
C PRO A 371 -44.44 7.55 35.56
N ALA A 372 -44.52 8.48 34.60
CA ALA A 372 -43.59 8.56 33.47
C ALA A 372 -42.11 8.76 33.86
N ASN A 373 -41.83 9.22 35.08
CA ASN A 373 -40.49 9.35 35.67
C ASN A 373 -40.10 8.19 36.61
N GLY A 374 -40.85 7.08 36.55
CA GLY A 374 -40.60 5.84 37.28
C GLY A 374 -39.33 5.12 36.82
N PHE A 375 -39.02 4.00 37.47
CA PHE A 375 -37.85 3.18 37.13
C PHE A 375 -38.05 2.36 35.85
N GLY A 376 -39.27 1.90 35.58
CA GLY A 376 -39.53 0.98 34.47
C GLY A 376 -38.91 -0.42 34.70
N ILE A 377 -38.63 -1.12 33.60
CA ILE A 377 -38.10 -2.50 33.59
C ILE A 377 -36.56 -2.62 33.53
N ARG A 378 -35.83 -1.50 33.34
CA ARG A 378 -34.37 -1.50 33.20
C ARG A 378 -33.67 -1.25 34.55
N PRO A 379 -32.39 -1.65 34.73
CA PRO A 379 -31.68 -1.49 36.00
C PRO A 379 -31.60 -0.03 36.51
N PHE A 380 -31.57 0.94 35.59
CA PHE A 380 -31.60 2.37 35.89
C PHE A 380 -32.52 3.09 34.88
N PRO A 381 -33.20 4.19 35.27
CA PRO A 381 -33.88 5.06 34.32
C PRO A 381 -32.85 5.81 33.46
N TYR A 382 -33.13 6.03 32.18
CA TYR A 382 -32.27 6.83 31.31
C TYR A 382 -32.26 8.30 31.73
N SER A 383 -31.05 8.87 31.79
CA SER A 383 -30.75 10.25 32.18
C SER A 383 -29.29 10.57 31.85
N TYR A 384 -29.00 11.84 31.57
CA TYR A 384 -27.62 12.34 31.44
C TYR A 384 -26.90 12.36 32.80
N ASP A 385 -27.65 12.51 33.90
CA ASP A 385 -27.11 12.54 35.25
C ASP A 385 -26.57 11.15 35.67
N LEU A 386 -25.26 11.04 35.88
CA LEU A 386 -24.62 9.79 36.33
C LEU A 386 -25.02 9.39 37.77
N SER A 387 -25.60 10.30 38.57
CA SER A 387 -26.17 9.95 39.87
C SER A 387 -27.55 9.26 39.75
N ILE A 388 -28.20 9.37 38.59
CA ILE A 388 -29.44 8.69 38.23
C ILE A 388 -29.13 7.41 37.45
N ASN A 389 -28.24 7.52 36.45
CA ASN A 389 -27.83 6.41 35.59
C ASN A 389 -26.29 6.29 35.52
N PRO A 390 -25.67 5.55 36.45
CA PRO A 390 -24.22 5.45 36.58
C PRO A 390 -23.55 4.50 35.58
N VAL A 391 -24.28 3.84 34.67
CA VAL A 391 -23.71 2.76 33.85
C VAL A 391 -22.61 3.24 32.92
N THR A 392 -21.57 2.41 32.81
CA THR A 392 -20.40 2.58 31.96
C THR A 392 -20.13 1.31 31.15
N TYR A 393 -19.24 1.37 30.17
CA TYR A 393 -18.82 0.20 29.40
C TYR A 393 -18.23 -0.91 30.27
N ALA A 394 -17.60 -0.57 31.41
CA ALA A 394 -17.08 -1.57 32.37
C ALA A 394 -18.18 -2.45 32.98
N ASP A 395 -19.42 -1.96 33.04
CA ASP A 395 -20.55 -2.72 33.57
C ASP A 395 -21.04 -3.81 32.59
N VAL A 396 -20.62 -3.77 31.31
CA VAL A 396 -20.92 -4.85 30.35
C VAL A 396 -20.34 -6.19 30.84
N ALA A 397 -19.19 -6.21 31.49
CA ALA A 397 -18.64 -7.40 32.16
C ALA A 397 -19.33 -7.77 33.50
N ASN A 398 -20.19 -6.90 34.03
CA ASN A 398 -20.83 -7.10 35.34
C ASN A 398 -22.15 -7.89 35.23
N ALA A 399 -22.05 -9.19 34.97
CA ALA A 399 -23.19 -10.10 34.88
C ALA A 399 -24.04 -10.22 36.19
N GLY A 400 -23.55 -9.71 37.32
CA GLY A 400 -24.31 -9.60 38.57
C GLY A 400 -25.21 -8.37 38.65
N LEU A 401 -24.97 -7.36 37.81
CA LEU A 401 -25.75 -6.13 37.69
C LEU A 401 -26.59 -6.11 36.40
N LEU A 402 -25.99 -6.50 35.28
CA LEU A 402 -26.58 -6.39 33.95
C LEU A 402 -26.86 -7.77 33.32
N SER A 403 -28.14 -8.06 33.10
CA SER A 403 -28.58 -9.22 32.33
C SER A 403 -28.17 -9.12 30.85
N GLN A 404 -28.09 -10.27 30.19
CA GLN A 404 -27.89 -10.34 28.74
C GLN A 404 -29.22 -10.78 28.08
N PRO A 405 -29.64 -10.17 26.95
CA PRO A 405 -29.05 -8.97 26.33
C PRO A 405 -29.51 -7.65 27.00
N HIS A 406 -30.69 -7.61 27.61
CA HIS A 406 -31.39 -6.39 28.02
C HIS A 406 -30.58 -5.40 28.89
N GLY A 407 -29.78 -5.90 29.84
CA GLY A 407 -28.92 -5.06 30.68
C GLY A 407 -27.73 -4.48 29.93
N ILE A 408 -27.17 -5.22 28.96
CA ILE A 408 -26.11 -4.71 28.05
C ILE A 408 -26.69 -3.59 27.18
N GLY A 409 -27.89 -3.79 26.61
CA GLY A 409 -28.62 -2.74 25.89
C GLY A 409 -28.82 -1.46 26.71
N THR A 410 -28.96 -1.56 28.04
CA THR A 410 -29.05 -0.39 28.92
C THR A 410 -27.80 0.47 28.89
N VAL A 411 -26.60 -0.12 28.72
CA VAL A 411 -25.35 0.65 28.59
C VAL A 411 -25.34 1.40 27.26
N TRP A 412 -25.68 0.73 26.16
CA TRP A 412 -25.69 1.30 24.82
C TRP A 412 -26.70 2.45 24.69
N ALA A 413 -27.96 2.24 25.09
CA ALA A 413 -28.99 3.27 25.09
C ALA A 413 -28.59 4.50 25.93
N SER A 414 -27.86 4.30 27.04
CA SER A 414 -27.36 5.39 27.87
C SER A 414 -26.28 6.23 27.19
N MET A 415 -25.43 5.61 26.36
CA MET A 415 -24.43 6.33 25.54
C MET A 415 -25.11 7.14 24.43
N LEU A 416 -26.08 6.54 23.72
CA LEU A 416 -26.85 7.25 22.70
C LEU A 416 -27.65 8.42 23.30
N TRP A 417 -28.22 8.25 24.49
CA TRP A 417 -28.92 9.33 25.20
C TRP A 417 -27.99 10.48 25.59
N ASP A 418 -26.77 10.19 26.09
CA ASP A 418 -25.76 11.22 26.36
C ASP A 418 -25.34 11.95 25.07
N MET A 419 -25.17 11.22 23.97
CA MET A 419 -24.83 11.77 22.65
C MET A 419 -25.93 12.72 22.15
N THR A 420 -27.19 12.33 22.26
CA THR A 420 -28.34 13.17 21.88
C THR A 420 -28.33 14.50 22.63
N TRP A 421 -28.09 14.49 23.94
CA TRP A 421 -28.00 15.72 24.72
C TRP A 421 -26.77 16.57 24.40
N ASN A 422 -25.62 15.96 24.12
CA ASN A 422 -24.44 16.69 23.65
C ASN A 422 -24.71 17.39 22.30
N ILE A 423 -25.36 16.70 21.35
CA ILE A 423 -25.72 17.27 20.03
C ILE A 423 -26.79 18.36 20.19
N ILE A 424 -27.82 18.17 21.02
CA ILE A 424 -28.81 19.21 21.36
C ILE A 424 -28.11 20.46 21.91
N ASN A 425 -27.12 20.29 22.79
CA ASN A 425 -26.36 21.40 23.35
C ASN A 425 -25.47 22.10 22.31
N GLN A 426 -24.85 21.36 21.38
CA GLN A 426 -24.06 21.91 20.28
C GLN A 426 -24.92 22.68 19.26
N VAL A 427 -26.10 22.15 18.92
CA VAL A 427 -27.08 22.80 18.01
C VAL A 427 -27.80 23.97 18.69
N GLY A 428 -27.96 23.91 20.02
CA GLY A 428 -28.62 24.92 20.84
C GLY A 428 -30.14 24.72 21.03
N SER A 429 -30.73 23.69 20.42
CA SER A 429 -32.16 23.38 20.52
C SER A 429 -32.51 21.94 20.15
N ALA A 430 -33.52 21.39 20.82
CA ALA A 430 -34.31 20.27 20.33
C ALA A 430 -35.54 20.78 19.55
N ASP A 431 -36.07 19.97 18.63
CA ASP A 431 -37.26 20.27 17.81
C ASP A 431 -38.30 19.14 17.99
N PRO A 432 -39.54 19.44 18.41
CA PRO A 432 -40.57 18.44 18.63
C PRO A 432 -41.16 17.83 17.36
N ASP A 433 -40.90 18.37 16.16
CA ASP A 433 -41.30 17.71 14.91
C ASP A 433 -40.35 16.55 14.58
N MET A 434 -40.74 15.32 14.97
CA MET A 434 -39.95 14.13 14.64
C MET A 434 -39.97 13.74 13.16
N TYR A 435 -40.82 14.34 12.31
CA TYR A 435 -40.85 14.06 10.87
C TYR A 435 -39.91 14.95 10.05
N HIS A 436 -39.91 16.27 10.31
CA HIS A 436 -39.17 17.24 9.50
C HIS A 436 -38.29 18.20 10.32
N GLY A 437 -38.20 17.97 11.64
CA GLY A 437 -37.45 18.84 12.54
C GLY A 437 -35.96 18.84 12.27
N LEU A 438 -35.31 19.95 12.62
CA LEU A 438 -33.88 20.19 12.40
C LEU A 438 -33.11 20.37 13.72
N GLY A 439 -33.73 19.97 14.84
CA GLY A 439 -33.11 20.03 16.17
C GLY A 439 -32.05 18.96 16.39
N GLY A 440 -31.27 19.12 17.45
CA GLY A 440 -30.19 18.17 17.78
C GLY A 440 -30.70 16.74 18.06
N ASN A 441 -31.94 16.58 18.51
CA ASN A 441 -32.62 15.29 18.64
C ASN A 441 -32.88 14.63 17.28
N ASN A 442 -33.31 15.38 16.25
CA ASN A 442 -33.50 14.85 14.90
C ASN A 442 -32.16 14.44 14.29
N ILE A 443 -31.13 15.28 14.46
CA ILE A 443 -29.77 15.00 13.99
C ILE A 443 -29.19 13.75 14.67
N ALA A 444 -29.34 13.61 15.98
CA ALA A 444 -28.91 12.41 16.71
C ALA A 444 -29.68 11.15 16.28
N LEU A 445 -30.97 11.25 15.98
CA LEU A 445 -31.75 10.13 15.44
C LEU A 445 -31.28 9.74 14.04
N GLN A 446 -31.04 10.73 13.17
CA GLN A 446 -30.51 10.53 11.82
C GLN A 446 -29.17 9.79 11.84
N LEU A 447 -28.23 10.24 12.67
CA LEU A 447 -26.92 9.62 12.83
C LEU A 447 -27.02 8.16 13.29
N VAL A 448 -27.91 7.85 14.24
CA VAL A 448 -28.11 6.46 14.70
C VAL A 448 -28.71 5.57 13.60
N VAL A 449 -29.67 6.07 12.82
CA VAL A 449 -30.29 5.30 11.73
C VAL A 449 -29.33 5.07 10.56
N ASP A 450 -28.44 6.03 10.26
CA ASP A 450 -27.38 5.81 9.27
C ASP A 450 -26.26 4.90 9.80
N ALA A 451 -25.88 5.04 11.06
CA ALA A 451 -24.89 4.16 11.68
C ALA A 451 -25.30 2.70 11.65
N LEU A 452 -26.59 2.39 11.85
CA LEU A 452 -27.10 1.03 11.72
C LEU A 452 -26.80 0.41 10.34
N LYS A 453 -26.84 1.19 9.25
CA LYS A 453 -26.51 0.75 7.88
C LYS A 453 -25.01 0.52 7.67
N LEU A 454 -24.18 1.19 8.47
CA LEU A 454 -22.71 1.13 8.43
C LEU A 454 -22.13 0.07 9.39
N THR A 455 -22.95 -0.39 10.35
CA THR A 455 -22.54 -1.33 11.39
C THR A 455 -22.35 -2.74 10.79
N PRO A 456 -21.22 -3.43 11.07
CA PRO A 456 -20.97 -4.79 10.59
C PRO A 456 -21.89 -5.84 11.25
N CYS A 457 -21.84 -7.07 10.75
CA CYS A 457 -22.57 -8.19 11.34
C CYS A 457 -21.88 -8.71 12.61
N ASN A 458 -22.65 -9.04 13.65
CA ASN A 458 -22.18 -9.39 15.00
C ASN A 458 -21.25 -8.34 15.64
N PRO A 459 -21.66 -7.06 15.71
CA PRO A 459 -20.82 -5.97 16.19
C PRO A 459 -20.65 -6.00 17.72
N GLY A 460 -19.53 -5.48 18.20
CA GLY A 460 -19.39 -5.01 19.59
C GLY A 460 -19.70 -3.51 19.73
N PHE A 461 -19.47 -2.96 20.92
CA PHE A 461 -19.78 -1.54 21.20
C PHE A 461 -18.87 -0.56 20.45
N VAL A 462 -17.60 -0.92 20.22
CA VAL A 462 -16.64 -0.07 19.49
C VAL A 462 -17.04 0.01 18.01
N ASP A 463 -17.43 -1.11 17.40
CA ASP A 463 -18.01 -1.13 16.05
C ASP A 463 -19.21 -0.17 15.92
N GLY A 464 -20.14 -0.23 16.88
CA GLY A 464 -21.33 0.62 16.88
C GLY A 464 -21.00 2.11 17.04
N ARG A 465 -20.00 2.46 17.86
CA ARG A 465 -19.52 3.84 18.03
C ARG A 465 -18.88 4.36 16.76
N ASP A 466 -18.00 3.57 16.16
CA ASP A 466 -17.22 3.98 15.00
C ASP A 466 -18.12 4.08 13.75
N ALA A 467 -19.18 3.28 13.66
CA ALA A 467 -20.25 3.46 12.67
C ALA A 467 -21.01 4.79 12.83
N ILE A 468 -21.20 5.31 14.05
CA ILE A 468 -21.82 6.62 14.30
C ILE A 468 -20.89 7.77 13.93
N LEU A 469 -19.60 7.66 14.27
CA LEU A 469 -18.57 8.63 13.84
C LEU A 469 -18.45 8.67 12.31
N LEU A 470 -18.51 7.51 11.65
CA LEU A 470 -18.53 7.43 10.19
C LEU A 470 -19.82 8.01 9.58
N ALA A 471 -20.98 7.81 10.21
CA ALA A 471 -22.24 8.44 9.78
C ALA A 471 -22.15 9.97 9.82
N ASP A 472 -21.55 10.54 10.87
CA ASP A 472 -21.32 11.99 10.98
C ASP A 472 -20.31 12.50 9.95
N GLN A 473 -19.22 11.75 9.73
CA GLN A 473 -18.25 12.07 8.69
C GLN A 473 -18.86 12.08 7.28
N LEU A 474 -19.76 11.12 6.98
CA LEU A 474 -20.38 11.00 5.66
C LEU A 474 -21.53 12.00 5.45
N ARG A 475 -22.34 12.30 6.47
CA ARG A 475 -23.53 13.17 6.33
C ARG A 475 -23.26 14.64 6.62
N TYR A 476 -22.51 14.94 7.68
CA TYR A 476 -22.28 16.30 8.17
C TYR A 476 -20.80 16.71 8.13
N ASN A 477 -19.95 15.93 7.45
CA ASN A 477 -18.50 16.18 7.33
C ASN A 477 -17.82 16.30 8.72
N GLY A 478 -18.24 15.45 9.66
CA GLY A 478 -17.64 15.37 11.00
C GLY A 478 -18.08 16.48 11.96
N LEU A 479 -19.15 17.24 11.66
CA LEU A 479 -19.56 18.41 12.44
C LEU A 479 -19.86 18.08 13.92
N TYR A 480 -20.39 16.89 14.22
CA TYR A 480 -20.80 16.47 15.57
C TYR A 480 -19.80 15.51 16.24
N HIS A 481 -18.68 15.20 15.58
CA HIS A 481 -17.57 14.32 16.03
C HIS A 481 -17.24 14.47 17.53
N CYS A 482 -17.19 15.70 18.04
CA CYS A 482 -16.88 15.94 19.45
C CYS A 482 -18.04 15.72 20.41
N ALA A 483 -19.27 16.09 20.05
CA ALA A 483 -20.45 15.75 20.84
C ALA A 483 -20.60 14.21 20.96
N ILE A 484 -20.23 13.48 19.92
CA ILE A 484 -20.20 12.01 19.86
C ILE A 484 -19.08 11.46 20.75
N TRP A 485 -17.82 11.84 20.52
CA TRP A 485 -16.69 11.37 21.32
C TRP A 485 -16.85 11.66 22.81
N ASP A 486 -17.28 12.87 23.18
CA ASP A 486 -17.49 13.25 24.58
C ASP A 486 -18.54 12.35 25.25
N ALA A 487 -19.62 11.98 24.55
CA ALA A 487 -20.67 11.11 25.10
C ALA A 487 -20.19 9.68 25.33
N PHE A 488 -19.47 9.10 24.36
CA PHE A 488 -18.94 7.75 24.47
C PHE A 488 -17.79 7.66 25.47
N ALA A 489 -16.84 8.60 25.44
CA ALA A 489 -15.76 8.70 26.41
C ALA A 489 -16.27 8.87 27.85
N ARG A 490 -17.29 9.71 28.07
CA ARG A 490 -17.94 9.92 29.37
C ARG A 490 -18.47 8.63 30.00
N ARG A 491 -18.86 7.64 29.21
CA ARG A 491 -19.30 6.30 29.68
C ARG A 491 -18.27 5.20 29.46
N GLY A 492 -17.00 5.53 29.21
CA GLY A 492 -15.91 4.55 29.16
C GLY A 492 -15.67 3.87 27.81
N LEU A 493 -16.26 4.38 26.72
CA LEU A 493 -16.06 3.90 25.35
C LEU A 493 -15.29 4.93 24.48
N GLY A 494 -14.38 5.67 25.10
CA GLY A 494 -13.54 6.69 24.45
C GLY A 494 -12.38 6.12 23.63
N ILE A 495 -11.45 7.00 23.22
CA ILE A 495 -10.28 6.61 22.42
C ILE A 495 -9.41 5.61 23.20
N GLY A 496 -9.10 4.49 22.55
CA GLY A 496 -8.36 3.38 23.17
C GLY A 496 -9.22 2.42 24.01
N ALA A 497 -10.54 2.61 24.08
CA ALA A 497 -11.43 1.53 24.47
C ALA A 497 -11.36 0.40 23.42
N SER A 498 -11.49 -0.84 23.86
CA SER A 498 -11.44 -2.03 23.01
C SER A 498 -12.57 -2.97 23.41
N GLU A 499 -13.26 -3.55 22.44
CA GLU A 499 -14.36 -4.50 22.67
C GLU A 499 -13.93 -5.96 22.75
N GLY A 500 -12.63 -6.25 22.58
CA GLY A 500 -12.10 -7.61 22.61
C GLY A 500 -12.76 -8.51 21.57
N SER A 501 -13.63 -9.42 22.02
CA SER A 501 -14.44 -10.29 21.18
C SER A 501 -15.93 -9.98 21.35
N PRO A 502 -16.69 -9.62 20.29
CA PRO A 502 -18.14 -9.40 20.38
C PRO A 502 -18.96 -10.58 20.92
N GLU A 503 -18.38 -11.77 20.99
CA GLU A 503 -18.94 -13.01 21.56
C GLU A 503 -18.60 -13.23 23.05
N ASP A 504 -17.74 -12.40 23.67
CA ASP A 504 -17.34 -12.50 25.07
C ASP A 504 -17.43 -11.14 25.79
N ARG A 505 -18.57 -10.90 26.45
CA ARG A 505 -18.86 -9.68 27.24
C ARG A 505 -17.92 -9.41 28.44
N PHE A 506 -16.86 -10.20 28.64
CA PHE A 506 -15.95 -10.10 29.77
C PHE A 506 -14.52 -9.64 29.42
N ASP A 507 -14.16 -9.49 28.13
CA ASP A 507 -12.80 -9.13 27.71
C ASP A 507 -12.60 -7.66 27.27
N GLY A 508 -13.69 -6.89 27.17
CA GLY A 508 -13.68 -5.46 26.86
C GLY A 508 -12.88 -4.58 27.84
N VAL A 509 -12.25 -3.53 27.30
CA VAL A 509 -11.40 -2.56 28.01
C VAL A 509 -11.97 -1.16 27.85
N THR A 510 -12.18 -0.46 28.97
CA THR A 510 -12.70 0.92 28.96
C THR A 510 -11.64 1.99 28.74
N SER A 511 -12.05 3.11 28.14
CA SER A 511 -11.29 4.36 28.11
C SER A 511 -12.22 5.56 28.27
N PHE A 512 -11.77 6.56 29.02
CA PHE A 512 -12.49 7.82 29.23
C PHE A 512 -11.84 9.00 28.46
N SER A 513 -10.92 8.71 27.54
CA SER A 513 -10.20 9.71 26.75
C SER A 513 -11.05 10.16 25.54
N THR A 514 -11.11 11.46 25.29
CA THR A 514 -11.72 12.05 24.09
C THR A 514 -10.67 12.25 23.00
N ASP A 515 -11.09 12.75 21.83
CA ASP A 515 -10.15 13.15 20.78
C ASP A 515 -9.35 14.40 21.20
N THR A 516 -8.04 14.26 21.33
CA THR A 516 -7.08 15.35 21.57
C THR A 516 -6.18 15.61 20.36
N THR A 517 -6.38 14.88 19.27
CA THR A 517 -5.49 14.88 18.11
C THR A 517 -5.50 16.24 17.41
N VAL A 518 -4.37 16.58 16.82
CA VAL A 518 -4.26 17.70 15.90
C VAL A 518 -3.64 17.14 14.65
N THR A 519 -4.31 17.26 13.52
CA THR A 519 -3.76 16.86 12.22
C THR A 519 -3.34 18.11 11.45
N VAL A 520 -2.15 18.08 10.86
CA VAL A 520 -1.65 19.17 10.02
C VAL A 520 -1.65 18.78 8.55
N SER A 521 -2.26 19.62 7.73
CA SER A 521 -2.18 19.55 6.27
C SER A 521 -1.55 20.83 5.73
N LYS A 522 -1.01 20.76 4.51
CA LYS A 522 -0.27 21.86 3.92
C LYS A 522 -0.51 21.92 2.42
N THR A 523 -0.74 23.12 1.91
CA THR A 523 -0.97 23.40 0.49
C THR A 523 -0.10 24.57 0.02
N ILE A 524 0.15 24.63 -1.28
CA ILE A 524 0.87 25.71 -1.94
C ILE A 524 -0.01 26.29 -3.06
N SER A 525 -0.02 27.61 -3.20
CA SER A 525 -0.69 28.32 -4.29
C SER A 525 0.26 29.35 -4.92
N PRO A 526 0.58 29.27 -6.23
CA PRO A 526 0.19 28.21 -7.19
C PRO A 526 0.76 26.83 -6.83
N ALA A 527 0.17 25.76 -7.39
CA ALA A 527 0.56 24.37 -7.11
C ALA A 527 2.02 24.04 -7.51
N VAL A 528 2.57 24.80 -8.47
CA VAL A 528 3.97 24.80 -8.89
C VAL A 528 4.45 26.24 -8.83
N ILE A 529 5.55 26.52 -8.11
CA ILE A 529 6.16 27.85 -8.06
C ILE A 529 7.26 27.89 -9.13
N ARG A 530 7.23 28.81 -10.08
CA ARG A 530 8.34 28.96 -11.03
C ARG A 530 9.54 29.64 -10.36
N GLU A 531 10.75 29.38 -10.83
CA GLU A 531 11.93 30.16 -10.40
C GLU A 531 11.67 31.68 -10.50
N GLY A 532 11.92 32.40 -9.39
CA GLY A 532 11.64 33.83 -9.25
C GLY A 532 10.16 34.21 -8.99
N GLU A 533 9.21 33.29 -9.05
CA GLU A 533 7.82 33.53 -8.65
C GLU A 533 7.61 33.33 -7.14
N THR A 534 6.60 34.00 -6.60
CA THR A 534 6.21 33.89 -5.18
C THR A 534 5.01 32.97 -5.03
N GLY A 535 5.15 31.92 -4.23
CA GLY A 535 4.07 31.05 -3.80
C GLY A 535 3.62 31.34 -2.36
N THR A 536 2.35 31.09 -2.07
CA THR A 536 1.78 31.18 -0.72
C THR A 536 1.58 29.77 -0.18
N ILE A 537 2.32 29.44 0.87
CA ILE A 537 2.18 28.21 1.65
C ILE A 537 1.09 28.43 2.69
N THR A 538 0.10 27.53 2.72
CA THR A 538 -0.96 27.51 3.74
C THR A 538 -0.85 26.23 4.54
N ILE A 539 -0.72 26.37 5.85
CA ILE A 539 -0.72 25.28 6.84
C ILE A 539 -2.10 25.30 7.50
N SER A 540 -2.82 24.19 7.41
CA SER A 540 -4.18 24.03 7.95
C SER A 540 -4.15 22.99 9.06
N LEU A 541 -4.53 23.41 10.26
CA LEU A 541 -4.54 22.59 11.47
C LEU A 541 -5.99 22.18 11.73
N SER A 542 -6.30 20.88 11.67
CA SER A 542 -7.60 20.37 12.11
C SER A 542 -7.48 19.86 13.53
N CYS A 543 -8.25 20.44 14.45
CA CYS A 543 -8.15 20.15 15.87
C CYS A 543 -9.31 19.29 16.36
N GLY A 544 -8.98 18.25 17.13
CA GLY A 544 -9.92 17.40 17.86
C GLY A 544 -10.67 18.13 18.97
N CYS A 545 -11.18 17.37 19.93
CA CYS A 545 -12.26 17.76 20.83
C CYS A 545 -11.82 18.43 22.14
N GLU A 546 -10.66 18.05 22.68
CA GLU A 546 -10.10 18.69 23.88
C GLU A 546 -9.05 19.76 23.54
N ASN A 547 -9.49 21.02 23.46
CA ASN A 547 -8.61 22.19 23.54
C ASN A 547 -9.12 23.20 24.58
N GLY A 548 -8.78 22.92 25.84
CA GLY A 548 -8.95 23.88 26.94
C GLY A 548 -8.06 25.12 26.77
N SER A 549 -8.35 26.17 27.54
CA SER A 549 -7.73 27.51 27.43
C SER A 549 -6.21 27.61 27.67
N ASN A 550 -5.52 26.49 27.91
CA ASN A 550 -4.06 26.39 28.01
C ASN A 550 -3.41 25.60 26.85
N ASN A 551 -4.19 25.10 25.88
CA ASN A 551 -3.70 24.27 24.77
C ASN A 551 -3.32 25.12 23.54
N ALA A 552 -2.39 26.06 23.70
CA ALA A 552 -1.82 26.76 22.55
C ALA A 552 -0.87 25.82 21.79
N LEU A 553 -1.02 25.77 20.47
CA LEU A 553 -0.19 25.00 19.56
C LEU A 553 0.92 25.90 19.00
N ASP A 554 2.16 25.48 19.20
CA ASP A 554 3.34 26.09 18.58
C ASP A 554 3.51 25.48 17.18
N VAL A 555 3.51 26.33 16.15
CA VAL A 555 3.55 25.92 14.74
C VAL A 555 4.79 26.49 14.10
N GLU A 556 5.65 25.60 13.65
CA GLU A 556 6.92 25.90 13.01
C GLU A 556 7.00 25.21 11.65
N ASP A 557 7.55 25.89 10.66
CA ASP A 557 7.79 25.33 9.33
C ASP A 557 9.25 25.57 8.92
N ILE A 558 9.97 24.49 8.68
CA ILE A 558 11.35 24.52 8.21
C ILE A 558 11.32 24.59 6.69
N LEU A 559 11.94 25.63 6.13
CA LEU A 559 12.09 25.84 4.70
C LEU A 559 13.04 24.79 4.11
N GLY A 560 12.68 24.25 2.96
CA GLY A 560 13.61 23.48 2.14
C GLY A 560 14.65 24.39 1.48
N GLU A 561 15.79 23.81 1.08
CA GLU A 561 16.80 24.50 0.28
C GLU A 561 16.17 25.07 -1.01
N GLY A 562 16.70 26.20 -1.49
CA GLY A 562 16.24 26.87 -2.71
C GLY A 562 14.89 27.60 -2.61
N LEU A 563 14.41 27.87 -1.38
CA LEU A 563 13.30 28.80 -1.11
C LEU A 563 13.75 29.97 -0.24
N THR A 564 13.59 31.19 -0.76
CA THR A 564 13.72 32.42 0.02
C THR A 564 12.39 32.81 0.67
N TYR A 565 12.40 33.04 1.98
CA TYR A 565 11.27 33.62 2.72
C TYR A 565 10.91 35.04 2.24
N VAL A 566 9.62 35.33 2.07
CA VAL A 566 9.11 36.65 1.68
C VAL A 566 8.37 37.35 2.81
N SER A 567 7.28 36.77 3.31
CA SER A 567 6.43 37.40 4.35
C SER A 567 5.44 36.42 5.00
N GLY A 568 4.86 36.77 6.15
CA GLY A 568 3.92 35.94 6.93
C GLY A 568 4.63 35.06 7.97
N GLY A 569 4.13 35.00 9.21
CA GLY A 569 4.88 34.41 10.32
C GLY A 569 6.15 35.20 10.69
N THR A 570 7.06 34.57 11.44
CA THR A 570 8.36 35.13 11.87
C THR A 570 9.50 34.17 11.53
N LEU A 571 10.43 34.61 10.68
CA LEU A 571 11.60 33.83 10.29
C LEU A 571 12.73 33.91 11.33
N SER A 572 13.32 32.76 11.68
CA SER A 572 14.55 32.66 12.48
C SER A 572 15.41 31.51 11.95
N GLY A 573 16.55 31.83 11.33
CA GLY A 573 17.27 30.85 10.50
C GLY A 573 16.38 30.44 9.33
N ASP A 574 16.26 29.13 9.10
CA ASP A 574 15.42 28.56 8.05
C ASP A 574 14.01 28.15 8.56
N THR A 575 13.64 28.57 9.78
CA THR A 575 12.35 28.22 10.40
C THR A 575 11.42 29.42 10.45
N VAL A 576 10.23 29.27 9.86
CA VAL A 576 9.10 30.20 9.96
C VAL A 576 8.21 29.76 11.11
N SER A 577 8.05 30.63 12.11
CA SER A 577 7.22 30.39 13.30
C SER A 577 5.97 31.27 13.32
N PHE A 578 4.89 30.77 13.91
CA PHE A 578 3.64 31.51 14.08
C PHE A 578 3.37 31.80 15.57
N PRO A 579 2.60 32.87 15.89
CA PRO A 579 2.11 33.07 17.25
C PRO A 579 1.31 31.83 17.72
N PRO A 580 1.44 31.40 18.99
CA PRO A 580 0.80 30.18 19.48
C PRO A 580 -0.72 30.17 19.24
N ILE A 581 -1.21 29.10 18.62
CA ILE A 581 -2.58 29.02 18.09
C ILE A 581 -3.45 28.25 19.07
N VAL A 582 -4.51 28.90 19.57
CA VAL A 582 -5.60 28.22 20.28
C VAL A 582 -6.71 27.96 19.28
N CYS A 583 -6.81 26.73 18.78
CA CYS A 583 -7.93 26.26 17.96
C CYS A 583 -9.07 25.78 18.87
N ALA A 584 -10.31 26.07 18.47
CA ALA A 584 -11.48 25.54 19.16
C ALA A 584 -11.72 24.06 18.78
N PRO A 585 -12.45 23.30 19.60
CA PRO A 585 -12.83 21.93 19.28
C PRO A 585 -13.48 21.80 17.91
N ASN A 586 -13.07 20.80 17.13
CA ASN A 586 -13.57 20.53 15.77
C ASN A 586 -13.49 21.73 14.82
N THR A 587 -12.40 22.50 14.88
CA THR A 587 -12.17 23.62 13.94
C THR A 587 -10.88 23.44 13.16
N THR A 588 -10.91 23.89 11.90
CA THR A 588 -9.70 24.06 11.09
C THR A 588 -9.20 25.50 11.22
N VAL A 589 -7.94 25.67 11.62
CA VAL A 589 -7.27 26.98 11.67
C VAL A 589 -6.13 27.02 10.67
N ASN A 590 -6.15 28.03 9.79
CA ASN A 590 -5.17 28.20 8.74
C ASN A 590 -4.20 29.32 9.08
N VAL A 591 -2.90 29.07 8.93
CA VAL A 591 -1.85 30.09 8.88
C VAL A 591 -1.12 29.99 7.56
N SER A 592 -0.63 31.13 7.05
CA SER A 592 0.06 31.16 5.77
C SER A 592 1.25 32.10 5.76
N TYR A 593 2.19 31.79 4.88
CA TYR A 593 3.36 32.59 4.60
C TYR A 593 3.77 32.45 3.12
N GLN A 594 4.62 33.34 2.65
CA GLN A 594 5.05 33.43 1.26
C GLN A 594 6.53 33.13 1.12
N VAL A 595 6.86 32.42 0.04
CA VAL A 595 8.22 32.06 -0.38
C VAL A 595 8.42 32.40 -1.85
N THR A 596 9.65 32.71 -2.24
CA THR A 596 10.08 32.79 -3.64
C THR A 596 10.99 31.59 -3.92
N ALA A 597 10.85 30.97 -5.09
CA ALA A 597 11.77 29.94 -5.53
C ALA A 597 13.07 30.56 -6.04
N ASP A 598 14.22 30.11 -5.51
CA ASP A 598 15.53 30.70 -5.81
C ASP A 598 15.97 30.39 -7.25
N SER A 599 16.32 31.44 -7.99
CA SER A 599 16.75 31.34 -9.40
C SER A 599 18.11 30.66 -9.57
N CYS A 600 18.25 29.84 -10.62
CA CYS A 600 19.45 29.07 -10.97
C CYS A 600 20.04 28.20 -9.82
N SER A 601 19.28 27.90 -8.75
CA SER A 601 19.78 27.12 -7.60
C SER A 601 19.59 25.61 -7.77
N TRP A 602 19.02 25.18 -8.89
CA TRP A 602 18.51 23.84 -9.12
C TRP A 602 19.07 23.22 -10.41
N ALA A 603 19.31 21.92 -10.39
CA ALA A 603 19.79 21.17 -11.56
C ALA A 603 18.75 21.12 -12.69
N SER A 604 19.20 20.85 -13.91
CA SER A 604 18.33 20.74 -15.10
C SER A 604 17.35 19.56 -14.98
N PRO A 605 16.03 19.78 -15.19
CA PRO A 605 15.06 18.73 -15.47
C PRO A 605 15.54 17.72 -16.54
N SER A 606 15.84 16.49 -16.12
CA SER A 606 16.20 15.41 -17.04
C SER A 606 14.96 14.96 -17.82
N LEU A 607 15.10 14.83 -19.15
CA LEU A 607 14.06 14.29 -20.03
C LEU A 607 14.09 12.77 -19.95
N LEU A 608 13.01 12.17 -19.44
CA LEU A 608 12.86 10.72 -19.30
C LEU A 608 12.08 10.10 -20.47
N PHE A 609 11.21 10.86 -21.12
CA PHE A 609 10.41 10.43 -22.27
C PHE A 609 9.98 11.61 -23.13
N SER A 610 9.88 11.42 -24.45
CA SER A 610 9.32 12.41 -25.38
C SER A 610 8.70 11.74 -26.61
N GLU A 611 7.45 12.08 -26.92
CA GLU A 611 6.73 11.66 -28.14
C GLU A 611 5.91 12.86 -28.65
N ASN A 612 6.11 13.23 -29.91
CA ASN A 612 5.50 14.41 -30.54
C ASN A 612 4.89 14.11 -31.92
N ALA A 613 4.56 12.84 -32.19
CA ALA A 613 4.05 12.32 -33.45
C ALA A 613 4.90 12.53 -34.73
N GLU A 614 5.92 13.38 -34.74
CA GLU A 614 6.73 13.68 -35.93
C GLU A 614 7.88 12.70 -36.22
N GLY A 615 8.27 11.90 -35.22
CA GLY A 615 9.47 11.06 -35.28
C GLY A 615 9.24 9.55 -35.18
N SER A 616 10.24 8.87 -34.62
CA SER A 616 10.16 7.47 -34.21
C SER A 616 9.06 7.29 -33.17
N THR A 617 8.07 6.47 -33.52
CA THR A 617 6.90 6.14 -32.70
C THR A 617 7.28 5.42 -31.40
N MET A 618 7.19 6.11 -30.26
CA MET A 618 7.41 5.60 -28.90
C MET A 618 6.11 5.26 -28.15
N VAL A 619 4.96 5.52 -28.77
CA VAL A 619 3.63 5.06 -28.32
C VAL A 619 2.93 4.24 -29.42
N MET A 620 2.17 3.22 -29.07
CA MET A 620 1.48 2.35 -30.02
C MET A 620 -0.05 2.35 -29.80
N PRO A 621 -0.85 2.45 -30.88
CA PRO A 621 -2.29 2.23 -30.83
C PRO A 621 -2.64 0.77 -30.46
N VAL A 622 -3.53 0.59 -29.48
CA VAL A 622 -4.05 -0.69 -28.99
C VAL A 622 -5.58 -0.63 -29.01
N ASN A 623 -6.20 -1.51 -29.78
CA ASN A 623 -7.65 -1.69 -29.78
C ASN A 623 -8.03 -2.64 -28.62
N LEU A 624 -8.89 -2.16 -27.72
CA LEU A 624 -9.44 -2.92 -26.58
C LEU A 624 -10.87 -3.42 -26.90
N GLY A 625 -11.57 -2.73 -27.81
CA GLY A 625 -12.80 -3.19 -28.44
C GLY A 625 -13.34 -2.24 -29.52
N GLY A 626 -14.18 -2.76 -30.41
CA GLY A 626 -14.87 -1.97 -31.44
C GLY A 626 -14.00 -1.56 -32.65
N PRO A 627 -14.50 -0.65 -33.51
CA PRO A 627 -13.93 -0.41 -34.84
C PRO A 627 -12.93 0.76 -34.95
N ALA A 628 -12.91 1.71 -34.01
CA ALA A 628 -11.99 2.85 -34.06
C ALA A 628 -10.57 2.46 -33.60
N ASN A 629 -9.57 3.32 -33.82
CA ASN A 629 -8.24 3.22 -33.22
C ASN A 629 -7.49 4.57 -33.34
N TRP A 630 -6.42 4.75 -32.56
CA TRP A 630 -5.55 5.93 -32.64
C TRP A 630 -4.73 5.98 -33.95
N SER A 631 -4.56 7.17 -34.52
CA SER A 631 -3.80 7.40 -35.76
C SER A 631 -3.06 8.75 -35.74
N LYS A 632 -2.00 8.92 -36.53
CA LYS A 632 -1.32 10.22 -36.68
C LYS A 632 -2.07 11.11 -37.68
N THR A 633 -2.32 12.38 -37.35
CA THR A 633 -2.93 13.36 -38.27
C THR A 633 -2.26 14.74 -38.19
N SER A 634 -2.03 15.36 -39.35
CA SER A 634 -1.58 16.75 -39.47
C SER A 634 -2.73 17.74 -39.71
N THR A 635 -3.98 17.28 -39.76
CA THR A 635 -5.13 18.20 -39.92
C THR A 635 -5.38 19.03 -38.67
N VAL A 636 -4.99 18.52 -37.49
CA VAL A 636 -5.22 19.19 -36.22
C VAL A 636 -4.13 18.76 -35.21
N ALA A 637 -3.08 19.58 -35.10
CA ALA A 637 -1.88 19.32 -34.31
C ALA A 637 -1.48 20.56 -33.48
N HIS A 638 -0.62 20.37 -32.48
CA HIS A 638 -0.10 21.47 -31.68
C HIS A 638 1.12 22.10 -32.38
N GLY A 639 0.93 23.27 -33.00
CA GLY A 639 1.98 23.94 -33.77
C GLY A 639 2.11 23.42 -35.21
N ASN A 640 3.34 23.18 -35.67
CA ASN A 640 3.63 22.73 -37.03
C ASN A 640 4.04 21.24 -37.02
N GLY A 641 3.13 20.34 -37.35
CA GLY A 641 3.39 18.90 -37.38
C GLY A 641 2.12 18.07 -37.46
N SER A 642 2.10 16.96 -36.72
CA SER A 642 1.01 16.00 -36.57
C SER A 642 0.72 15.78 -35.09
N SER A 643 -0.49 15.34 -34.74
CA SER A 643 -0.82 14.81 -33.42
C SER A 643 -1.28 13.35 -33.53
N TRP A 644 -1.34 12.65 -32.40
CA TRP A 644 -2.11 11.42 -32.27
C TRP A 644 -3.59 11.73 -32.09
N PHE A 645 -4.46 11.07 -32.83
CA PHE A 645 -5.90 11.33 -32.84
C PHE A 645 -6.71 10.03 -32.79
N ALA A 646 -7.65 9.97 -31.85
CA ALA A 646 -8.76 9.03 -31.81
C ALA A 646 -10.06 9.73 -32.21
N LEU A 647 -10.83 9.11 -33.10
CA LEU A 647 -12.07 9.65 -33.67
C LEU A 647 -13.27 9.37 -32.74
N ASP A 648 -14.12 10.37 -32.53
CA ASP A 648 -15.47 10.26 -31.94
C ASP A 648 -16.35 9.49 -32.92
N TYR A 649 -16.78 8.27 -32.58
CA TYR A 649 -17.26 7.27 -33.54
C TYR A 649 -18.68 6.81 -33.22
N ASP A 650 -19.53 6.65 -34.24
CA ASP A 650 -20.96 6.31 -34.09
C ASP A 650 -21.26 4.86 -33.63
N GLN A 651 -20.26 4.16 -33.09
CA GLN A 651 -20.33 2.78 -32.62
C GLN A 651 -19.41 2.58 -31.43
N THR A 652 -19.84 1.74 -30.49
CA THR A 652 -19.11 1.49 -29.26
C THR A 652 -17.69 1.01 -29.55
N SER A 653 -16.70 1.76 -29.06
CA SER A 653 -15.29 1.43 -29.20
C SER A 653 -14.52 1.77 -27.92
N ASP A 654 -13.42 1.07 -27.70
CA ASP A 654 -12.50 1.23 -26.57
C ASP A 654 -11.08 1.08 -27.09
N ASN A 655 -10.28 2.15 -27.06
CA ASN A 655 -8.96 2.18 -27.68
C ASN A 655 -7.97 2.97 -26.85
N ALA A 656 -6.72 2.48 -26.79
CA ALA A 656 -5.65 3.13 -26.05
C ALA A 656 -4.45 3.49 -26.94
N LEU A 657 -3.78 4.58 -26.59
CA LEU A 657 -2.45 4.94 -27.07
C LEU A 657 -1.47 4.65 -25.94
N VAL A 658 -0.62 3.63 -26.09
CA VAL A 658 0.17 3.03 -24.99
C VAL A 658 1.66 3.25 -25.21
N MET A 659 2.43 3.66 -24.21
CA MET A 659 3.90 3.69 -24.31
C MET A 659 4.48 2.31 -24.68
N VAL A 660 5.50 2.29 -25.54
CA VAL A 660 6.12 1.03 -26.02
C VAL A 660 7.06 0.42 -24.96
N GLU A 661 7.77 1.25 -24.20
CA GLU A 661 8.70 0.83 -23.14
C GLU A 661 8.42 1.60 -21.84
N PRO A 662 8.61 0.99 -20.65
CA PRO A 662 8.36 1.62 -19.36
C PRO A 662 9.50 2.58 -18.98
N VAL A 663 9.15 3.72 -18.36
CA VAL A 663 10.10 4.75 -17.94
C VAL A 663 10.42 4.62 -16.46
N LEU A 664 11.70 4.44 -16.12
CA LEU A 664 12.16 4.46 -14.73
C LEU A 664 12.11 5.88 -14.16
N VAL A 665 11.31 6.09 -13.12
CA VAL A 665 11.20 7.37 -12.42
C VAL A 665 12.36 7.52 -11.45
N THR A 666 13.40 8.26 -11.85
CA THR A 666 14.68 8.39 -11.12
C THR A 666 14.70 9.48 -10.04
N GLY A 667 13.67 10.32 -9.99
CA GLY A 667 13.47 11.41 -9.01
C GLY A 667 12.04 11.95 -9.11
N ASN A 668 11.73 13.04 -8.40
CA ASN A 668 10.44 13.71 -8.58
C ASN A 668 10.26 14.03 -10.07
N ALA A 669 9.12 13.66 -10.64
CA ALA A 669 8.91 13.73 -12.08
C ALA A 669 7.46 14.07 -12.42
N GLU A 670 7.26 14.53 -13.65
CA GLU A 670 5.99 15.00 -14.18
C GLU A 670 5.80 14.52 -15.62
N LEU A 671 4.61 14.03 -15.94
CA LEU A 671 4.11 13.85 -17.29
C LEU A 671 3.38 15.12 -17.71
N SER A 672 3.78 15.73 -18.83
CA SER A 672 3.06 16.79 -19.52
C SER A 672 2.60 16.31 -20.90
N PHE A 673 1.44 16.76 -21.36
CA PHE A 673 0.99 16.54 -22.74
C PHE A 673 0.05 17.67 -23.17
N PHE A 674 0.10 18.02 -24.46
CA PHE A 674 -0.87 18.90 -25.07
C PHE A 674 -2.02 18.08 -25.62
N HIS A 675 -3.26 18.49 -25.36
CA HIS A 675 -4.42 17.83 -25.96
C HIS A 675 -5.56 18.81 -26.23
N ARG A 676 -6.40 18.46 -27.19
CA ARG A 676 -7.76 18.98 -27.32
C ARG A 676 -8.70 17.82 -27.55
N PHE A 677 -9.94 17.96 -27.15
CA PHE A 677 -10.94 16.92 -27.28
C PHE A 677 -12.28 17.56 -27.59
N GLU A 678 -13.07 16.92 -28.44
CA GLU A 678 -14.45 17.28 -28.75
C GLU A 678 -15.24 15.97 -28.82
N THR A 679 -16.06 15.70 -27.80
CA THR A 679 -16.74 14.40 -27.60
C THR A 679 -18.24 14.58 -27.39
N GLU A 680 -19.03 13.51 -27.59
CA GLU A 680 -20.44 13.53 -27.20
C GLU A 680 -20.61 13.71 -25.67
N GLY A 681 -21.33 14.75 -25.28
CA GLY A 681 -21.49 15.15 -23.88
C GLY A 681 -22.18 14.10 -23.01
N ASN A 682 -21.49 13.65 -21.96
CA ASN A 682 -21.86 12.62 -20.96
C ASN A 682 -21.74 11.15 -21.41
N PHE A 683 -21.45 10.87 -22.68
CA PHE A 683 -21.36 9.52 -23.24
C PHE A 683 -19.92 9.18 -23.65
N ASP A 684 -19.30 10.01 -24.49
CA ASP A 684 -17.97 9.76 -25.05
C ASP A 684 -16.88 10.51 -24.28
N GLY A 685 -15.73 9.86 -24.04
CA GLY A 685 -14.71 10.45 -23.19
C GLY A 685 -13.37 9.72 -23.11
N GLY A 686 -12.41 10.39 -22.49
CA GLY A 686 -11.01 9.95 -22.38
C GLY A 686 -10.45 9.93 -20.97
N VAL A 687 -9.61 8.95 -20.66
CA VAL A 687 -8.82 8.84 -19.41
C VAL A 687 -7.34 8.65 -19.69
N VAL A 688 -6.51 9.03 -18.72
CA VAL A 688 -5.08 8.73 -18.64
C VAL A 688 -4.89 7.67 -17.56
N GLU A 689 -4.32 6.53 -17.94
CA GLU A 689 -4.05 5.42 -17.04
C GLU A 689 -2.55 5.12 -16.97
N TYR A 690 -2.08 4.62 -15.83
CA TYR A 690 -0.70 4.21 -15.61
C TYR A 690 -0.62 2.73 -15.22
N SER A 691 0.54 2.11 -15.44
CA SER A 691 0.85 0.74 -15.06
C SER A 691 2.26 0.64 -14.47
N LEU A 692 2.38 -0.16 -13.41
CA LEU A 692 3.63 -0.41 -12.66
C LEU A 692 4.14 -1.84 -12.82
N ASP A 693 3.39 -2.71 -13.52
CA ASP A 693 3.66 -4.14 -13.71
C ASP A 693 3.96 -4.50 -15.17
N GLY A 694 4.34 -3.51 -15.99
CA GLY A 694 4.63 -3.70 -17.41
C GLY A 694 3.39 -3.85 -18.30
N GLY A 695 2.24 -3.32 -17.86
CA GLY A 695 1.00 -3.28 -18.63
C GLY A 695 0.00 -4.40 -18.32
N GLY A 696 0.25 -5.20 -17.27
CA GLY A 696 -0.65 -6.26 -16.81
C GLY A 696 -1.91 -5.72 -16.11
N SER A 697 -1.75 -4.65 -15.33
CA SER A 697 -2.84 -3.90 -14.69
C SER A 697 -2.68 -2.40 -14.92
N TRP A 698 -3.81 -1.70 -14.96
CA TRP A 698 -3.89 -0.27 -15.29
C TRP A 698 -4.77 0.44 -14.27
N LEU A 699 -4.27 1.56 -13.75
CA LEU A 699 -4.90 2.39 -12.73
C LEU A 699 -5.07 3.81 -13.28
N ASP A 700 -6.12 4.49 -12.86
CA ASP A 700 -6.43 5.84 -13.35
C ASP A 700 -5.56 6.92 -12.69
N ALA A 701 -5.13 7.91 -13.48
CA ALA A 701 -4.20 8.95 -13.05
C ALA A 701 -4.85 10.17 -12.37
N GLN A 702 -6.20 10.22 -12.22
CA GLN A 702 -6.92 11.35 -11.60
C GLN A 702 -6.32 11.85 -10.28
N PRO A 703 -5.88 10.99 -9.33
CA PRO A 703 -5.34 11.44 -8.05
C PRO A 703 -4.04 12.25 -8.15
N TYR A 704 -3.38 12.24 -9.31
CA TYR A 704 -2.05 12.79 -9.52
C TYR A 704 -2.01 13.97 -10.52
N PHE A 705 -3.16 14.37 -11.08
CA PHE A 705 -3.23 15.58 -11.91
C PHE A 705 -2.94 16.83 -11.07
N ILE A 706 -2.02 17.66 -11.57
CA ILE A 706 -1.62 18.94 -10.97
C ILE A 706 -1.96 20.15 -11.86
N GLN A 707 -2.30 19.93 -13.13
CA GLN A 707 -2.83 20.94 -14.05
C GLN A 707 -3.86 20.31 -15.00
N ASN A 708 -5.00 20.98 -15.20
CA ASN A 708 -6.01 20.67 -16.21
C ASN A 708 -6.50 19.20 -16.22
N GLY A 709 -6.75 18.61 -15.05
CA GLY A 709 -7.35 17.29 -14.92
C GLY A 709 -8.78 17.18 -15.47
N TYR A 710 -9.37 15.99 -15.33
CA TYR A 710 -10.68 15.65 -15.90
C TYR A 710 -11.78 16.69 -15.59
N ASN A 711 -12.59 17.02 -16.59
CA ASN A 711 -13.40 18.23 -16.62
C ASN A 711 -14.92 18.00 -16.51
N GLY A 712 -15.41 16.76 -16.30
CA GLY A 712 -16.86 16.53 -16.25
C GLY A 712 -17.34 15.25 -15.56
N TYR A 713 -18.64 15.02 -15.70
CA TYR A 713 -19.40 13.96 -15.04
C TYR A 713 -20.02 13.07 -16.12
N SER A 714 -19.68 11.78 -16.14
CA SER A 714 -20.26 10.82 -17.08
C SER A 714 -21.60 10.27 -16.57
N HIS A 715 -22.48 9.87 -17.49
CA HIS A 715 -23.74 9.21 -17.12
C HIS A 715 -23.44 7.92 -16.30
N PRO A 716 -24.21 7.57 -15.24
CA PRO A 716 -23.86 6.47 -14.33
C PRO A 716 -23.59 5.11 -15.01
N PHE A 717 -24.26 4.84 -16.13
CA PHE A 717 -24.00 3.67 -16.97
C PHE A 717 -22.59 3.69 -17.57
N PHE A 718 -22.17 4.81 -18.14
CA PHE A 718 -20.83 4.99 -18.72
C PHE A 718 -19.72 5.03 -17.66
N ARG A 719 -20.02 5.61 -16.49
CA ARG A 719 -19.13 5.59 -15.33
C ARG A 719 -18.67 4.17 -14.95
N SER A 720 -19.52 3.15 -15.12
CA SER A 720 -19.12 1.75 -14.86
C SER A 720 -18.12 1.17 -15.88
N MET A 721 -18.10 1.66 -17.13
CA MET A 721 -17.15 1.19 -18.15
C MET A 721 -15.74 1.79 -17.96
N PHE A 722 -15.68 2.96 -17.31
CA PHE A 722 -14.45 3.55 -16.76
C PHE A 722 -14.20 3.11 -15.30
N ASN A 723 -14.64 1.92 -14.85
CA ASN A 723 -14.41 1.41 -13.48
C ASN A 723 -14.81 2.36 -12.31
N GLY A 724 -15.66 3.36 -12.55
CA GLY A 724 -16.04 4.38 -11.57
C GLY A 724 -15.44 5.77 -11.77
N TYR A 725 -14.52 5.97 -12.72
CA TYR A 725 -13.81 7.25 -12.93
C TYR A 725 -14.64 8.28 -13.72
N SER A 726 -14.26 9.55 -13.60
CA SER A 726 -14.87 10.71 -14.28
C SER A 726 -13.95 11.18 -15.41
N PRO A 727 -14.21 10.84 -16.69
CA PRO A 727 -13.30 11.13 -17.80
C PRO A 727 -13.26 12.60 -18.25
N TYR A 728 -12.34 12.94 -19.15
CA TYR A 728 -12.46 14.11 -20.02
C TYR A 728 -13.68 13.97 -20.92
N VAL A 729 -14.60 14.94 -20.84
CA VAL A 729 -15.88 14.99 -21.56
C VAL A 729 -16.26 16.44 -21.85
N PHE A 730 -17.07 16.69 -22.89
CA PHE A 730 -17.42 18.02 -23.41
C PHE A 730 -16.23 18.79 -24.01
N GLY A 731 -16.41 19.32 -25.22
CA GLY A 731 -15.31 19.78 -26.04
C GLY A 731 -14.59 21.06 -25.59
N ILE A 732 -13.33 21.15 -26.03
CA ILE A 732 -12.51 22.37 -26.07
C ILE A 732 -11.89 22.51 -27.47
N ASP A 733 -12.09 23.67 -28.11
CA ASP A 733 -11.66 23.89 -29.49
C ASP A 733 -10.13 24.02 -29.61
N ASP A 734 -9.48 24.62 -28.59
CA ASP A 734 -8.04 24.87 -28.53
C ASP A 734 -7.29 23.78 -27.76
N PHE A 735 -6.01 23.57 -28.10
CA PHE A 735 -5.10 22.72 -27.32
C PHE A 735 -4.81 23.32 -25.95
N ILE A 736 -4.96 22.51 -24.91
CA ILE A 736 -4.50 22.81 -23.53
C ILE A 736 -3.37 21.86 -23.13
N GLU A 737 -2.54 22.30 -22.19
CA GLU A 737 -1.52 21.47 -21.57
C GLU A 737 -2.03 20.89 -20.25
N SER A 738 -1.93 19.57 -20.09
CA SER A 738 -2.29 18.86 -18.86
C SER A 738 -1.05 18.22 -18.23
N ARG A 739 -0.98 18.24 -16.88
CA ARG A 739 0.21 17.83 -16.12
C ARG A 739 -0.15 16.87 -14.98
N ILE A 740 0.62 15.81 -14.82
CA ILE A 740 0.44 14.75 -13.82
C ILE A 740 1.77 14.50 -13.10
N THR A 741 1.78 14.51 -11.76
CA THR A 741 2.98 14.16 -11.00
C THR A 741 3.19 12.64 -10.97
N LEU A 742 4.41 12.20 -11.30
CA LEU A 742 4.86 10.82 -11.19
C LEU A 742 5.74 10.58 -9.95
N SER A 743 5.91 11.62 -9.11
CA SER A 743 6.70 11.57 -7.88
C SER A 743 6.32 10.45 -6.89
N PRO A 744 5.05 10.01 -6.78
CA PRO A 744 4.70 8.81 -5.99
C PRO A 744 5.34 7.50 -6.47
N PHE A 745 5.88 7.46 -7.70
CA PHE A 745 6.41 6.26 -8.34
C PHE A 745 7.96 6.23 -8.41
N ILE A 746 8.65 7.08 -7.63
CA ILE A 746 10.12 7.10 -7.58
C ILE A 746 10.70 5.70 -7.32
N GLY A 747 11.69 5.33 -8.14
CA GLY A 747 12.34 4.01 -8.13
C GLY A 747 11.57 2.92 -8.87
N GLN A 748 10.40 3.23 -9.45
CA GLN A 748 9.58 2.29 -10.21
C GLN A 748 9.58 2.64 -11.71
N SER A 749 9.32 1.64 -12.54
CA SER A 749 9.18 1.82 -13.98
C SER A 749 7.70 1.93 -14.36
N VAL A 750 7.32 3.05 -14.99
CA VAL A 750 5.92 3.42 -15.27
C VAL A 750 5.65 3.34 -16.77
N LEU A 751 4.56 2.70 -17.16
CA LEU A 751 3.92 2.90 -18.47
C LEU A 751 2.72 3.84 -18.31
N ILE A 752 2.51 4.72 -19.29
CA ILE A 752 1.31 5.54 -19.43
C ILE A 752 0.53 5.09 -20.67
N ARG A 753 -0.80 5.18 -20.60
CA ARG A 753 -1.67 5.14 -21.77
C ARG A 753 -2.78 6.17 -21.72
N PHE A 754 -3.24 6.59 -22.90
CA PHE A 754 -4.40 7.43 -23.10
C PHE A 754 -5.52 6.59 -23.69
N ARG A 755 -6.61 6.36 -22.95
CA ARG A 755 -7.70 5.46 -23.33
C ARG A 755 -8.97 6.25 -23.62
N PHE A 756 -9.55 6.01 -24.79
CA PHE A 756 -10.72 6.72 -25.30
C PHE A 756 -11.85 5.71 -25.57
N LEU A 757 -13.06 6.00 -25.05
CA LEU A 757 -14.26 5.20 -25.27
C LEU A 757 -15.35 6.03 -25.95
N THR A 758 -16.06 5.37 -26.86
CA THR A 758 -17.22 5.91 -27.59
C THR A 758 -18.46 5.03 -27.42
N ASP A 759 -19.64 5.60 -27.63
CA ASP A 759 -20.97 4.96 -27.56
C ASP A 759 -21.52 4.60 -28.96
N ALA A 760 -22.80 4.19 -29.08
CA ALA A 760 -23.44 3.80 -30.35
C ALA A 760 -24.53 4.77 -30.84
N PHE A 761 -24.61 5.99 -30.33
CA PHE A 761 -25.73 6.91 -30.47
C PHE A 761 -25.34 8.38 -30.71
N SER A 762 -24.89 8.63 -31.95
CA SER A 762 -24.77 9.95 -32.60
C SER A 762 -23.35 10.51 -32.71
N ALA A 763 -22.69 10.18 -33.83
CA ALA A 763 -21.50 10.93 -34.25
C ALA A 763 -21.86 12.40 -34.47
N SER A 764 -21.13 13.25 -33.76
CA SER A 764 -21.09 14.68 -33.97
C SER A 764 -20.53 14.99 -35.38
N THR A 765 -21.14 15.92 -36.12
CA THR A 765 -20.83 16.12 -37.55
C THR A 765 -19.60 17.03 -37.76
N GLY A 766 -18.39 16.48 -37.56
CA GLY A 766 -17.12 17.21 -37.72
C GLY A 766 -15.87 16.30 -37.75
N ILE A 767 -14.69 16.86 -37.41
CA ILE A 767 -13.46 16.08 -37.13
C ILE A 767 -13.32 16.00 -35.61
N ASN A 768 -14.23 15.26 -35.00
CA ASN A 768 -14.46 15.28 -33.56
C ASN A 768 -13.78 14.06 -32.92
N GLY A 769 -13.34 14.16 -31.68
CA GLY A 769 -12.56 13.15 -30.98
C GLY A 769 -11.43 13.74 -30.14
N TRP A 770 -10.48 12.90 -29.72
CA TRP A 770 -9.37 13.30 -28.84
C TRP A 770 -8.04 13.34 -29.62
N SER A 771 -7.41 14.52 -29.68
CA SER A 771 -6.03 14.68 -30.16
C SER A 771 -5.06 14.89 -29.00
N ILE A 772 -3.89 14.25 -29.06
CA ILE A 772 -2.79 14.35 -28.08
C ILE A 772 -1.48 14.58 -28.82
N ASP A 773 -0.67 15.49 -28.30
CA ASP A 773 0.57 15.98 -28.87
C ASP A 773 1.59 16.32 -27.76
N ASP A 774 2.86 16.51 -28.13
CA ASP A 774 3.95 16.96 -27.22
C ASP A 774 3.96 16.25 -25.85
N ILE A 775 3.88 14.91 -25.85
CA ILE A 775 3.92 14.08 -24.63
C ILE A 775 5.36 14.06 -24.11
N THR A 776 5.62 14.55 -22.90
CA THR A 776 6.95 14.46 -22.26
C THR A 776 6.86 13.99 -20.82
N ILE A 777 7.85 13.21 -20.37
CA ILE A 777 8.08 12.94 -18.94
C ILE A 777 9.43 13.54 -18.58
N ARG A 778 9.47 14.36 -17.53
CA ARG A 778 10.68 15.06 -17.07
C ARG A 778 10.80 14.97 -15.55
N THR A 779 12.02 14.98 -15.03
CA THR A 779 12.22 15.24 -13.59
C THR A 779 11.90 16.69 -13.25
N VAL A 780 11.38 16.96 -12.06
CA VAL A 780 11.05 18.30 -11.55
C VAL A 780 11.87 18.60 -10.31
N ASN A 781 12.30 19.86 -10.19
CA ASN A 781 12.97 20.35 -9.00
C ASN A 781 11.95 20.51 -7.86
N THR A 782 12.36 20.27 -6.62
CA THR A 782 11.45 20.31 -5.46
C THR A 782 12.15 20.78 -4.20
N ALA A 783 11.58 21.78 -3.53
CA ALA A 783 11.93 22.10 -2.15
C ALA A 783 11.10 21.23 -1.19
N ILE A 784 11.73 20.63 -0.19
CA ILE A 784 11.02 19.84 0.84
C ILE A 784 10.94 20.67 2.11
N ASN A 785 9.75 21.16 2.44
CA ASN A 785 9.50 21.89 3.68
C ASN A 785 8.88 20.96 4.72
N LYS A 786 9.25 21.13 6.00
CA LYS A 786 8.72 20.34 7.11
C LYS A 786 7.94 21.21 8.09
N THR A 787 6.64 20.97 8.23
CA THR A 787 5.86 21.53 9.33
C THR A 787 6.02 20.68 10.57
N VAL A 788 6.17 21.30 11.73
CA VAL A 788 6.05 20.66 13.04
C VAL A 788 4.99 21.42 13.84
N VAL A 789 4.03 20.68 14.40
CA VAL A 789 3.06 21.19 15.35
C VAL A 789 3.38 20.58 16.71
N SER A 790 3.51 21.42 17.72
CA SER A 790 3.83 20.97 19.07
C SER A 790 2.98 21.68 20.12
N ARG A 791 2.81 21.03 21.27
CA ARG A 791 2.07 21.57 22.43
C ARG A 791 3.04 21.59 23.61
N GLY A 792 3.45 22.79 24.03
CA GLY A 792 4.43 22.96 25.12
C GLY A 792 5.80 22.32 24.83
N GLY A 793 6.20 22.26 23.54
CA GLY A 793 7.45 21.64 23.09
C GLY A 793 7.41 20.12 22.89
N VAL A 794 6.25 19.47 23.06
CA VAL A 794 6.05 18.05 22.67
C VAL A 794 5.42 18.00 21.27
N PRO A 795 6.03 17.32 20.27
CA PRO A 795 5.43 17.18 18.95
C PRO A 795 4.10 16.43 19.01
N GLU A 796 3.07 17.00 18.39
CA GLU A 796 1.73 16.40 18.24
C GLU A 796 1.58 15.77 16.85
N ASP A 797 1.99 16.51 15.80
CA ASP A 797 1.99 16.05 14.40
C ASP A 797 3.06 16.77 13.56
N SER A 798 3.43 16.21 12.41
CA SER A 798 4.35 16.85 11.46
C SER A 798 4.09 16.39 10.02
N VAL A 799 4.01 17.32 9.08
CA VAL A 799 3.82 17.03 7.65
C VAL A 799 5.03 17.49 6.82
N LEU A 800 5.47 16.64 5.90
CA LEU A 800 6.41 17.01 4.84
C LEU A 800 5.63 17.44 3.61
N CYS A 801 6.05 18.54 3.00
CA CYS A 801 5.45 19.06 1.78
C CYS A 801 6.55 19.29 0.74
N SER A 802 6.52 18.51 -0.34
CA SER A 802 7.34 18.73 -1.53
C SER A 802 6.68 19.81 -2.38
N ILE A 803 7.37 20.93 -2.56
CA ILE A 803 6.92 22.08 -3.34
C ILE A 803 7.60 21.99 -4.72
N PRO A 804 6.85 21.72 -5.80
CA PRO A 804 7.42 21.66 -7.14
C PRO A 804 7.90 23.04 -7.60
N ILE A 805 9.16 23.09 -8.04
CA ILE A 805 9.79 24.26 -8.64
C ILE A 805 9.75 24.11 -10.15
N GLY A 806 8.92 24.95 -10.80
CA GLY A 806 8.76 24.99 -12.25
C GLY A 806 9.83 25.83 -12.93
N LEU A 807 9.99 25.64 -14.24
CA LEU A 807 10.88 26.46 -15.06
C LEU A 807 10.51 27.95 -14.97
N PRO A 808 11.52 28.86 -14.98
CA PRO A 808 11.30 30.30 -14.86
C PRO A 808 10.29 30.85 -15.87
N ARG A 809 9.61 31.93 -15.49
CA ARG A 809 8.68 32.62 -16.39
C ARG A 809 9.45 33.35 -17.50
N GLN A 810 8.99 33.15 -18.73
CA GLN A 810 9.41 33.79 -20.00
C GLN A 810 10.26 35.07 -19.83
N SER A 811 11.58 34.91 -19.83
CA SER A 811 12.53 36.00 -19.99
C SER A 811 12.71 36.33 -21.47
N ASP A 812 12.68 37.61 -21.84
CA ASP A 812 12.97 38.11 -23.20
C ASP A 812 14.45 37.98 -23.61
N ASN A 813 15.19 37.05 -23.01
CA ASN A 813 16.63 36.88 -23.25
C ASN A 813 16.87 36.21 -24.62
N THR A 814 17.85 36.75 -25.34
CA THR A 814 18.26 36.26 -26.65
C THR A 814 19.63 35.60 -26.55
N PHE A 815 19.65 34.29 -26.32
CA PHE A 815 20.87 33.49 -26.36
C PHE A 815 21.40 33.32 -27.79
N THR A 816 22.72 33.23 -27.94
CA THR A 816 23.40 33.04 -29.23
C THR A 816 24.45 31.94 -29.12
N CYS A 817 24.45 31.02 -30.07
CA CYS A 817 25.32 29.83 -30.09
C CYS A 817 26.74 30.13 -30.57
N HIS A 818 27.72 29.37 -30.07
CA HIS A 818 29.09 29.34 -30.53
C HIS A 818 29.24 28.45 -31.80
N ASP A 819 29.58 29.00 -32.96
CA ASP A 819 29.93 28.14 -34.10
C ASP A 819 31.37 27.59 -33.99
N ARG A 820 31.56 26.32 -34.35
CA ARG A 820 32.83 25.56 -34.36
C ARG A 820 33.45 25.32 -32.98
N VAL A 821 32.66 24.73 -32.07
CA VAL A 821 33.14 24.32 -30.75
C VAL A 821 33.96 23.03 -30.87
N ASN A 822 35.15 23.00 -30.29
CA ASN A 822 35.95 21.77 -30.19
C ASN A 822 35.66 21.08 -28.85
N ILE A 823 35.06 19.90 -28.91
CA ILE A 823 34.69 19.09 -27.74
C ILE A 823 35.73 18.00 -27.56
N SER A 824 36.27 17.86 -26.34
CA SER A 824 37.25 16.81 -26.03
C SER A 824 36.69 15.76 -25.09
N LEU A 825 36.95 14.50 -25.44
CA LEU A 825 36.54 13.34 -24.67
C LEU A 825 37.28 13.28 -23.33
N ASN A 826 36.66 12.65 -22.33
CA ASN A 826 37.29 12.41 -21.03
C ASN A 826 38.13 11.10 -21.02
N SER A 827 38.71 10.76 -19.87
CA SER A 827 39.51 9.54 -19.67
C SER A 827 38.72 8.22 -19.78
N GLN A 828 37.41 8.26 -20.07
CA GLN A 828 36.55 7.11 -20.39
C GLN A 828 36.05 7.16 -21.84
N CYS A 829 36.61 8.04 -22.68
CA CYS A 829 36.28 8.23 -24.09
C CYS A 829 34.80 8.60 -24.35
N LEU A 830 34.20 9.31 -23.38
CA LEU A 830 32.82 9.79 -23.39
C LEU A 830 32.81 11.28 -23.05
N ARG A 831 31.82 12.02 -23.55
CA ARG A 831 31.57 13.41 -23.15
C ARG A 831 30.08 13.73 -23.30
N GLN A 832 29.45 14.11 -22.20
CA GLN A 832 28.20 14.85 -22.22
C GLN A 832 28.52 16.34 -22.46
N ILE A 833 27.73 17.00 -23.29
CA ILE A 833 27.88 18.39 -23.68
C ILE A 833 26.77 19.20 -23.02
N GLU A 834 27.17 20.22 -22.25
CA GLU A 834 26.24 21.08 -21.53
C GLU A 834 25.91 22.36 -22.33
N PRO A 835 24.72 22.96 -22.16
CA PRO A 835 24.32 24.16 -22.90
C PRO A 835 25.33 25.32 -22.77
N GLU A 836 25.95 25.46 -21.60
CA GLU A 836 26.96 26.48 -21.29
C GLU A 836 28.20 26.41 -22.19
N GLU A 837 28.56 25.22 -22.68
CA GLU A 837 29.71 25.03 -23.59
C GLU A 837 29.40 25.53 -25.02
N LEU A 838 28.13 25.82 -25.29
CA LEU A 838 27.58 26.05 -26.63
C LEU A 838 26.96 27.45 -26.81
N ILE A 839 26.77 28.23 -25.74
CA ILE A 839 26.12 29.56 -25.79
C ILE A 839 27.04 30.69 -25.29
N THR A 840 26.76 31.90 -25.76
CA THR A 840 27.54 33.11 -25.45
C THR A 840 27.02 33.93 -24.27
N THR A 841 25.82 33.63 -23.76
CA THR A 841 25.14 34.36 -22.67
C THR A 841 25.08 33.54 -21.39
N ALA A 842 25.24 34.22 -20.24
CA ALA A 842 25.04 33.61 -18.93
C ALA A 842 23.53 33.59 -18.60
N GLU A 843 22.83 32.60 -19.15
CA GLU A 843 21.48 32.20 -18.77
C GLU A 843 21.56 30.96 -17.86
N CYS A 844 20.58 30.70 -16.98
CA CYS A 844 20.62 29.48 -16.15
C CYS A 844 20.59 28.28 -17.11
N ALA A 845 21.57 27.37 -17.13
CA ALA A 845 21.56 26.28 -18.14
C ALA A 845 20.38 25.30 -18.02
N ASN A 846 19.63 25.36 -16.91
CA ASN A 846 18.58 24.42 -16.54
C ASN A 846 17.29 24.47 -17.39
N HIS A 847 17.07 25.52 -18.19
CA HIS A 847 15.99 25.60 -19.19
C HIS A 847 16.42 25.29 -20.64
N LEU A 848 17.70 24.95 -20.88
CA LEU A 848 18.24 24.75 -22.22
C LEU A 848 18.46 23.26 -22.54
N LEU A 849 17.95 22.80 -23.68
CA LEU A 849 18.15 21.45 -24.19
C LEU A 849 19.19 21.44 -25.33
N VAL A 850 20.23 20.62 -25.19
CA VAL A 850 21.19 20.33 -26.27
C VAL A 850 20.70 19.13 -27.09
N GLN A 851 20.61 19.31 -28.40
CA GLN A 851 20.41 18.23 -29.38
C GLN A 851 21.57 18.20 -30.38
N LEU A 852 22.27 17.07 -30.45
CA LEU A 852 23.35 16.79 -31.39
C LEU A 852 22.80 16.00 -32.59
N SER A 853 23.28 16.30 -33.80
CA SER A 853 22.93 15.52 -35.00
C SER A 853 24.16 15.06 -35.77
N TYR A 854 24.22 13.75 -36.01
CA TYR A 854 25.31 13.06 -36.71
C TYR A 854 24.79 11.91 -37.58
N PRO A 855 25.22 11.75 -38.84
CA PRO A 855 25.99 12.70 -39.65
C PRO A 855 25.40 14.12 -39.69
N LYS A 856 26.24 15.10 -40.04
CA LYS A 856 25.97 16.54 -39.94
C LYS A 856 24.56 16.93 -40.43
N GLY A 857 23.66 17.21 -39.48
CA GLY A 857 22.28 17.64 -39.71
C GLY A 857 21.27 16.55 -40.13
N THR A 858 21.56 15.25 -39.99
CA THR A 858 20.67 14.18 -40.48
C THR A 858 19.88 13.44 -39.39
N THR A 859 20.54 13.06 -38.29
CA THR A 859 19.97 12.13 -37.30
C THR A 859 20.36 12.60 -35.91
N THR A 860 19.38 12.84 -35.04
CA THR A 860 19.65 13.19 -33.64
C THR A 860 20.28 12.01 -32.92
N LEU A 861 21.32 12.26 -32.11
CA LEU A 861 21.92 11.22 -31.28
C LEU A 861 20.99 10.80 -30.13
N ASP A 862 21.29 9.64 -29.55
CA ASP A 862 20.70 9.15 -28.31
C ASP A 862 21.81 8.54 -27.43
N PRO A 863 22.13 9.09 -26.24
CA PRO A 863 21.58 10.32 -25.66
C PRO A 863 21.88 11.59 -26.46
N ALA A 864 20.87 12.46 -26.61
CA ALA A 864 20.89 13.60 -27.53
C ALA A 864 21.94 14.68 -27.26
N ASN A 865 22.59 14.68 -26.10
CA ASN A 865 23.66 15.63 -25.73
C ASN A 865 25.02 14.94 -25.48
N SER A 866 25.20 13.67 -25.89
CA SER A 866 26.43 12.91 -25.62
C SER A 866 27.21 12.55 -26.89
N VAL A 867 28.54 12.48 -26.76
CA VAL A 867 29.46 11.99 -27.78
C VAL A 867 30.44 10.98 -27.18
N ASP A 868 30.93 10.06 -28.01
CA ASP A 868 31.86 9.00 -27.63
C ASP A 868 33.03 8.87 -28.62
N VAL A 869 33.86 7.86 -28.44
CA VAL A 869 35.01 7.54 -29.31
C VAL A 869 34.64 7.36 -30.79
N SER A 870 33.43 6.91 -31.13
CA SER A 870 32.99 6.72 -32.52
C SER A 870 32.76 8.03 -33.27
N HIS A 871 32.67 9.15 -32.53
CA HIS A 871 32.49 10.49 -33.06
C HIS A 871 33.81 11.26 -33.24
N VAL A 872 34.97 10.73 -32.82
CA VAL A 872 36.25 11.44 -32.90
C VAL A 872 36.61 11.79 -34.35
N GLY A 873 36.88 13.07 -34.60
CA GLY A 873 37.14 13.63 -35.93
C GLY A 873 35.89 13.98 -36.73
N ALA A 874 34.68 13.67 -36.24
CA ALA A 874 33.43 14.08 -36.89
C ALA A 874 33.19 15.58 -36.75
N GLU A 875 32.67 16.19 -37.83
CA GLU A 875 31.91 17.45 -37.74
C GLU A 875 30.44 17.13 -37.55
N MET A 876 29.86 17.65 -36.48
CA MET A 876 28.45 17.47 -36.13
C MET A 876 27.75 18.84 -36.09
N THR A 877 26.43 18.86 -36.23
CA THR A 877 25.63 20.03 -35.89
C THR A 877 25.04 19.84 -34.50
N TYR A 878 24.90 20.93 -33.76
CA TYR A 878 24.12 20.95 -32.54
C TYR A 878 23.05 22.04 -32.61
N ARG A 879 21.98 21.86 -31.85
CA ARG A 879 20.92 22.85 -31.61
C ARG A 879 20.76 22.99 -30.10
N VAL A 880 20.79 24.22 -29.59
CA VAL A 880 20.37 24.54 -28.22
C VAL A 880 18.97 25.12 -28.31
N ILE A 881 18.03 24.55 -27.56
CA ILE A 881 16.62 24.92 -27.55
C ILE A 881 16.28 25.44 -26.15
N ASP A 882 15.72 26.64 -26.05
CA ASP A 882 15.15 27.16 -24.81
C ASP A 882 13.74 26.58 -24.65
N LEU A 883 13.55 25.80 -23.59
CA LEU A 883 12.30 25.10 -23.29
C LEU A 883 11.17 26.04 -22.85
N VAL A 884 11.46 27.31 -22.53
CA VAL A 884 10.47 28.30 -22.06
C VAL A 884 9.77 29.00 -23.22
N ASN A 885 10.45 29.19 -24.37
CA ASN A 885 9.93 29.93 -25.52
C ASN A 885 10.11 29.20 -26.88
N ASN A 886 10.71 28.01 -26.88
CA ASN A 886 11.06 27.20 -28.06
C ASN A 886 11.93 27.94 -29.09
N ASN A 887 12.56 29.05 -28.70
CA ASN A 887 13.63 29.67 -29.46
C ASN A 887 14.81 28.69 -29.50
N SER A 888 15.63 28.78 -30.53
CA SER A 888 16.79 27.92 -30.64
C SER A 888 17.88 28.54 -31.49
N CYS A 889 19.12 28.36 -31.04
CA CYS A 889 20.29 28.61 -31.86
C CYS A 889 20.96 27.28 -32.22
N TRP A 890 21.86 27.31 -33.20
CA TRP A 890 22.58 26.13 -33.67
C TRP A 890 24.00 26.51 -34.06
N GLY A 891 24.87 25.51 -34.08
CA GLY A 891 26.25 25.65 -34.52
C GLY A 891 26.84 24.32 -34.93
N THR A 892 28.14 24.31 -35.19
CA THR A 892 28.90 23.08 -35.44
C THR A 892 29.80 22.74 -34.26
N ILE A 893 29.91 21.45 -33.94
CA ILE A 893 30.96 20.93 -33.05
C ILE A 893 31.91 20.01 -33.82
N LYS A 894 33.13 19.88 -33.31
CA LYS A 894 34.12 18.89 -33.72
C LYS A 894 34.62 18.13 -32.50
N VAL A 895 34.54 16.80 -32.53
CA VAL A 895 35.01 15.95 -31.42
C VAL A 895 36.49 15.62 -31.62
N GLU A 896 37.32 15.80 -30.59
CA GLU A 896 38.77 15.63 -30.64
C GLU A 896 39.29 14.89 -29.39
N ASP A 897 40.13 13.87 -29.57
CA ASP A 897 40.97 13.37 -28.48
C ASP A 897 42.24 14.23 -28.33
N LYS A 898 42.65 14.46 -27.09
CA LYS A 898 43.80 15.30 -26.70
C LYS A 898 44.63 14.71 -25.56
N PHE A 899 44.29 13.52 -25.06
CA PHE A 899 45.06 12.88 -23.99
C PHE A 899 46.15 11.99 -24.60
N PRO A 900 47.42 12.10 -24.16
CA PRO A 900 48.47 11.19 -24.58
C PRO A 900 48.40 9.85 -23.82
N PRO A 901 48.86 8.75 -24.43
CA PRO A 901 48.87 7.43 -23.79
C PRO A 901 49.81 7.39 -22.58
N ILE A 902 49.57 6.47 -21.65
CA ILE A 902 50.33 6.30 -20.40
C ILE A 902 51.45 5.28 -20.59
N ILE A 903 52.69 5.63 -20.21
CA ILE A 903 53.87 4.74 -20.25
C ILE A 903 54.37 4.46 -18.82
N GLU A 904 54.62 3.19 -18.50
CA GLU A 904 55.33 2.80 -17.27
C GLU A 904 56.86 2.78 -17.50
N CYS A 905 57.54 3.92 -17.31
CA CYS A 905 59.00 3.94 -17.16
C CYS A 905 59.37 3.75 -15.67
N ALA A 906 60.05 2.65 -15.35
CA ALA A 906 60.56 2.39 -14.01
C ALA A 906 61.96 1.78 -14.07
N ASN A 907 62.84 2.20 -13.17
CA ASN A 907 64.13 1.55 -13.01
C ASN A 907 63.93 0.11 -12.55
N THR A 908 64.52 -0.84 -13.25
CA THR A 908 64.40 -2.27 -12.95
C THR A 908 65.77 -2.93 -12.88
N THR A 909 65.86 -4.09 -12.24
CA THR A 909 67.11 -4.84 -12.10
C THR A 909 66.88 -6.27 -12.59
N VAL A 910 67.70 -6.74 -13.52
CA VAL A 910 67.54 -8.04 -14.20
C VAL A 910 68.87 -8.80 -14.27
N SER A 911 68.82 -10.12 -14.45
CA SER A 911 70.02 -10.92 -14.74
C SER A 911 70.67 -10.50 -16.06
N CYS A 912 72.00 -10.60 -16.15
CA CYS A 912 72.76 -10.44 -17.40
C CYS A 912 72.33 -11.43 -18.52
N LEU A 913 71.67 -12.53 -18.17
CA LEU A 913 71.07 -13.44 -19.16
C LEU A 913 69.84 -12.85 -19.87
N ASN A 914 69.13 -11.91 -19.20
CA ASN A 914 67.84 -11.38 -19.63
C ASN A 914 67.86 -9.90 -20.04
N ALA A 915 69.04 -9.28 -20.01
CA ALA A 915 69.21 -7.83 -20.22
C ALA A 915 68.69 -7.32 -21.56
N GLU A 916 68.78 -8.12 -22.64
CA GLU A 916 68.29 -7.73 -23.96
C GLU A 916 66.76 -7.81 -24.05
N THR A 917 66.15 -8.88 -23.54
CA THR A 917 64.68 -9.05 -23.48
C THR A 917 64.03 -7.96 -22.62
N ALA A 918 64.64 -7.63 -21.48
CA ALA A 918 64.19 -6.53 -20.62
C ALA A 918 64.33 -5.16 -21.32
N ALA A 919 65.40 -4.96 -22.11
CA ALA A 919 65.61 -3.73 -22.86
C ALA A 919 64.65 -3.53 -24.04
N ALA A 920 63.98 -4.59 -24.53
CA ALA A 920 62.98 -4.52 -25.58
C ALA A 920 61.55 -4.27 -25.06
N ASN A 921 61.24 -4.73 -23.84
CA ASN A 921 59.89 -4.63 -23.28
C ASN A 921 59.64 -3.25 -22.62
N VAL A 922 58.51 -2.63 -22.98
CA VAL A 922 57.96 -1.39 -22.39
C VAL A 922 56.46 -1.61 -22.26
N LYS A 923 55.86 -1.21 -21.14
CA LYS A 923 54.40 -1.23 -20.97
C LYS A 923 53.80 0.13 -21.26
N VAL A 924 52.75 0.13 -22.08
CA VAL A 924 51.99 1.31 -22.47
C VAL A 924 50.51 0.95 -22.45
N ALA A 925 49.66 1.89 -22.03
CA ALA A 925 48.21 1.75 -22.03
C ALA A 925 47.56 3.09 -22.41
N ASP A 926 46.50 3.04 -23.21
CA ASP A 926 45.78 4.24 -23.67
C ASP A 926 44.35 4.27 -23.13
N ASN A 927 43.79 5.47 -22.92
CA ASN A 927 42.40 5.59 -22.45
C ASN A 927 41.39 5.10 -23.49
N CYS A 928 41.69 5.23 -24.79
CA CYS A 928 40.82 4.82 -25.90
C CYS A 928 41.33 3.58 -26.68
N ASN A 929 42.04 2.68 -25.98
CA ASN A 929 42.73 1.47 -26.46
C ASN A 929 41.96 0.51 -27.40
N ALA A 930 40.64 0.66 -27.59
CA ALA A 930 39.81 -0.27 -28.36
C ALA A 930 40.05 -0.25 -29.89
N TYR A 931 40.79 0.74 -30.41
CA TYR A 931 40.93 0.99 -31.85
C TYR A 931 42.39 1.06 -32.37
N GLY A 932 43.40 0.83 -31.52
CA GLY A 932 44.79 0.67 -31.94
C GLY A 932 45.79 0.82 -30.79
N ASP A 933 46.75 -0.09 -30.69
CA ASP A 933 47.81 -0.01 -29.68
C ASP A 933 48.73 1.21 -29.93
N PRO A 934 49.13 1.96 -28.90
CA PRO A 934 50.08 3.06 -29.04
C PRO A 934 51.42 2.62 -29.62
N LYS A 935 51.94 3.41 -30.57
CA LYS A 935 53.26 3.22 -31.17
C LYS A 935 54.36 3.58 -30.16
N VAL A 936 55.17 2.60 -29.77
CA VAL A 936 56.29 2.77 -28.83
C VAL A 936 57.64 2.89 -29.56
N GLU A 937 58.46 3.86 -29.18
CA GLU A 937 59.77 4.14 -29.78
C GLU A 937 60.84 4.39 -28.71
N ILE A 938 61.95 3.64 -28.76
CA ILE A 938 63.13 3.91 -27.92
C ILE A 938 63.98 4.96 -28.64
N LEU A 939 63.86 6.22 -28.20
CA LEU A 939 64.55 7.36 -28.81
C LEU A 939 66.06 7.39 -28.51
N GLN A 940 66.46 6.86 -27.35
CA GLN A 940 67.87 6.80 -26.96
C GLN A 940 68.13 5.56 -26.09
N ARG A 941 69.28 4.91 -26.28
CA ARG A 941 69.77 3.79 -25.46
C ARG A 941 71.26 4.01 -25.17
N LYS A 942 71.65 4.04 -23.89
CA LYS A 942 73.06 4.07 -23.45
C LYS A 942 73.36 2.83 -22.62
N TRP A 943 74.43 2.12 -22.96
CA TRP A 943 74.99 1.03 -22.16
C TRP A 943 76.23 1.50 -21.40
N GLU A 944 76.37 1.07 -20.14
CA GLU A 944 77.59 1.21 -19.35
C GLU A 944 77.99 -0.17 -18.78
N SER A 945 79.25 -0.57 -18.92
CA SER A 945 79.80 -1.80 -18.31
C SER A 945 80.48 -1.48 -16.98
N PHE A 946 80.38 -2.38 -16.01
CA PHE A 946 81.17 -2.36 -14.77
C PHE A 946 82.25 -3.46 -14.74
N ASP A 947 82.41 -4.20 -15.85
CA ASP A 947 83.39 -5.28 -16.03
C ASP A 947 83.42 -6.25 -14.83
N CYS A 948 84.62 -6.66 -14.36
CA CYS A 948 84.81 -7.49 -13.18
C CYS A 948 85.14 -6.67 -11.92
N ASP A 949 84.50 -5.51 -11.70
CA ASP A 949 84.60 -4.81 -10.41
C ASP A 949 84.17 -5.75 -9.27
N ALA A 950 85.03 -5.85 -8.24
CA ALA A 950 84.84 -6.74 -7.09
C ALA A 950 83.82 -6.18 -6.09
N ASP A 951 83.63 -4.86 -6.07
CA ASP A 951 82.75 -4.17 -5.12
C ASP A 951 81.31 -4.00 -5.64
N SER A 952 81.02 -4.42 -6.89
CA SER A 952 79.70 -4.34 -7.53
C SER A 952 79.07 -5.72 -7.77
N PRO A 953 77.81 -5.96 -7.33
CA PRO A 953 77.02 -7.13 -7.74
C PRO A 953 76.43 -6.99 -9.16
N LEU A 954 76.63 -5.84 -9.81
CA LEU A 954 76.13 -5.53 -11.15
C LEU A 954 77.25 -5.61 -12.19
N SER A 955 76.93 -6.18 -13.35
CA SER A 955 77.77 -6.19 -14.55
C SER A 955 77.70 -4.88 -15.36
N GLY A 956 76.66 -4.06 -15.15
CA GLY A 956 76.44 -2.82 -15.90
C GLY A 956 75.00 -2.31 -15.81
N TYR A 957 74.65 -1.36 -16.67
CA TYR A 957 73.27 -0.88 -16.83
C TYR A 957 72.95 -0.35 -18.24
N VAL A 958 71.64 -0.26 -18.54
CA VAL A 958 71.09 0.35 -19.76
C VAL A 958 70.19 1.52 -19.38
N ALA A 959 70.54 2.75 -19.75
CA ALA A 959 69.63 3.90 -19.64
C ALA A 959 68.87 4.08 -20.96
N ARG A 960 67.55 4.31 -20.90
CA ARG A 960 66.66 4.49 -22.07
C ARG A 960 65.91 5.83 -22.00
N VAL A 961 65.60 6.38 -23.17
CA VAL A 961 64.56 7.40 -23.38
C VAL A 961 63.53 6.78 -24.31
N ILE A 962 62.26 6.80 -23.90
CA ILE A 962 61.17 6.08 -24.55
C ILE A 962 60.03 7.07 -24.82
N ARG A 963 59.42 6.98 -26.01
CA ARG A 963 58.19 7.67 -26.40
C ARG A 963 57.09 6.66 -26.68
N ALA A 964 55.85 7.00 -26.37
CA ALA A 964 54.66 6.36 -26.93
C ALA A 964 53.77 7.42 -27.57
N THR A 965 53.18 7.08 -28.71
CA THR A 965 52.29 7.95 -29.49
C THR A 965 51.01 7.17 -29.80
N ASP A 966 49.84 7.75 -29.55
CA ASP A 966 48.55 7.15 -29.94
C ASP A 966 48.34 7.23 -31.48
N VAL A 967 47.21 6.74 -32.00
CA VAL A 967 46.93 6.82 -33.45
C VAL A 967 46.37 8.18 -33.91
N TRP A 968 46.19 9.13 -32.98
CA TRP A 968 45.69 10.49 -33.21
C TRP A 968 46.82 11.54 -33.18
N GLY A 969 48.03 11.15 -32.75
CA GLY A 969 49.26 11.94 -32.74
C GLY A 969 49.66 12.53 -31.37
N ASN A 970 48.93 12.25 -30.28
CA ASN A 970 49.36 12.68 -28.94
C ASN A 970 50.46 11.73 -28.44
N PHE A 971 51.46 12.27 -27.75
CA PHE A 971 52.59 11.48 -27.26
C PHE A 971 53.06 11.89 -25.87
N VAL A 972 53.70 10.95 -25.17
CA VAL A 972 54.45 11.20 -23.94
C VAL A 972 55.84 10.58 -24.04
N GLU A 973 56.80 11.13 -23.29
CA GLU A 973 58.16 10.61 -23.18
C GLU A 973 58.53 10.34 -21.72
N CYS A 974 59.31 9.29 -21.48
CA CYS A 974 59.84 8.98 -20.16
C CYS A 974 61.22 8.30 -20.25
N HIS A 975 61.91 8.28 -19.10
CA HIS A 975 63.29 7.79 -18.97
C HIS A 975 63.33 6.65 -17.96
N ASP A 976 64.09 5.60 -18.23
CA ASP A 976 64.36 4.53 -17.25
C ASP A 976 65.81 4.03 -17.30
N THR A 977 66.14 3.16 -16.33
CA THR A 977 67.43 2.48 -16.25
C THR A 977 67.26 1.03 -15.82
N ILE A 978 67.76 0.12 -16.65
CA ILE A 978 67.83 -1.32 -16.40
C ILE A 978 69.20 -1.64 -15.83
N PHE A 979 69.28 -1.95 -14.54
CA PHE A 979 70.49 -2.46 -13.88
C PHE A 979 70.65 -3.95 -14.14
N ILE A 980 71.88 -4.42 -14.29
CA ILE A 980 72.16 -5.78 -14.75
C ILE A 980 73.02 -6.52 -13.72
N ILE A 981 72.46 -7.56 -13.10
CA ILE A 981 73.12 -8.41 -12.10
C ILE A 981 74.15 -9.34 -12.76
N ARG A 982 75.26 -9.59 -12.06
CA ARG A 982 76.28 -10.59 -12.43
C ARG A 982 75.88 -11.99 -11.94
N GLU A 983 75.92 -12.97 -12.84
CA GLU A 983 75.78 -14.39 -12.49
C GLU A 983 77.13 -15.01 -12.12
N PHE A 984 77.12 -16.14 -11.41
CA PHE A 984 78.33 -16.82 -10.94
C PHE A 984 78.26 -18.33 -11.19
N ILE A 985 79.43 -18.99 -11.25
CA ILE A 985 79.53 -20.43 -11.58
C ILE A 985 78.70 -21.35 -10.67
N ASP A 986 78.51 -20.97 -9.40
CA ASP A 986 77.73 -21.74 -8.40
C ASP A 986 76.23 -21.84 -8.74
N ALA A 987 75.72 -20.99 -9.65
CA ALA A 987 74.32 -20.96 -10.08
C ALA A 987 74.04 -21.76 -11.37
N LEU A 988 75.05 -22.42 -11.95
CA LEU A 988 74.94 -23.20 -13.18
C LEU A 988 74.84 -24.70 -12.89
N VAL A 989 73.95 -25.39 -13.61
CA VAL A 989 73.83 -26.86 -13.57
C VAL A 989 74.33 -27.47 -14.88
N CYS A 990 75.04 -28.58 -14.74
CA CYS A 990 75.63 -29.32 -15.85
C CYS A 990 74.58 -29.96 -16.76
N PRO A 991 74.87 -30.14 -18.07
CA PRO A 991 73.87 -30.63 -19.01
C PRO A 991 73.60 -32.13 -18.82
N ASP A 992 72.32 -32.53 -18.85
CA ASP A 992 71.87 -33.92 -18.70
C ASP A 992 72.37 -34.84 -19.81
N ASP A 993 72.41 -36.16 -19.56
CA ASP A 993 72.74 -37.19 -20.56
C ASP A 993 71.69 -37.23 -21.70
N VAL A 994 72.13 -37.32 -22.96
CA VAL A 994 71.26 -37.22 -24.16
C VAL A 994 71.35 -38.46 -25.05
N GLU A 995 70.23 -38.86 -25.66
CA GLU A 995 70.20 -39.83 -26.76
C GLU A 995 69.75 -39.12 -28.05
N VAL A 996 70.47 -39.32 -29.15
CA VAL A 996 70.27 -38.64 -30.45
C VAL A 996 70.14 -39.69 -31.55
N GLU A 997 69.10 -39.58 -32.37
CA GLU A 997 68.92 -40.41 -33.57
C GLU A 997 69.62 -39.78 -34.79
N CYS A 998 70.14 -40.64 -35.68
CA CYS A 998 70.75 -40.26 -36.95
C CYS A 998 69.70 -39.89 -38.02
N THR A 999 68.93 -38.82 -37.80
CA THR A 999 67.98 -38.27 -38.78
C THR A 999 68.51 -36.98 -39.43
N ASN A 1000 68.06 -36.70 -40.65
CA ASN A 1000 68.67 -35.67 -41.52
C ASN A 1000 68.12 -34.24 -41.33
N THR A 1001 67.23 -33.99 -40.38
CA THR A 1001 66.64 -32.66 -40.13
C THR A 1001 66.63 -32.31 -38.64
N VAL A 1002 66.97 -31.04 -38.35
CA VAL A 1002 66.82 -30.46 -37.00
C VAL A 1002 66.11 -29.11 -37.14
N ILE A 1003 65.15 -28.82 -36.27
CA ILE A 1003 64.41 -27.56 -36.31
C ILE A 1003 65.18 -26.48 -35.51
N ARG A 1004 65.40 -25.31 -36.14
CA ARG A 1004 65.83 -24.07 -35.48
C ARG A 1004 64.89 -22.94 -35.86
N ASP A 1005 64.50 -22.10 -34.90
CA ASP A 1005 63.67 -20.91 -35.11
C ASP A 1005 62.38 -21.19 -35.92
N ASN A 1006 61.69 -22.28 -35.59
CA ASN A 1006 60.52 -22.82 -36.30
C ASN A 1006 60.73 -23.09 -37.81
N LYS A 1007 61.97 -23.39 -38.22
CA LYS A 1007 62.31 -23.84 -39.57
C LYS A 1007 63.09 -25.14 -39.49
N GLU A 1008 62.71 -26.12 -40.31
CA GLU A 1008 63.56 -27.28 -40.56
C GLU A 1008 64.85 -26.82 -41.24
N VAL A 1009 65.98 -27.23 -40.67
CA VAL A 1009 67.30 -27.12 -41.29
C VAL A 1009 67.75 -28.54 -41.61
N GLU A 1010 67.80 -28.84 -42.91
CA GLU A 1010 68.33 -30.09 -43.42
C GLU A 1010 69.83 -30.14 -43.18
N LEU A 1011 70.30 -31.14 -42.44
CA LEU A 1011 71.71 -31.43 -42.27
C LEU A 1011 72.21 -32.10 -43.55
N LEU A 1012 72.50 -31.26 -44.55
CA LEU A 1012 73.11 -31.67 -45.82
C LEU A 1012 74.49 -32.30 -45.58
N TRP A 1013 74.50 -33.61 -45.34
CA TRP A 1013 75.68 -34.47 -45.42
C TRP A 1013 76.05 -34.63 -46.90
N ASN A 1014 76.44 -33.53 -47.52
CA ASN A 1014 76.52 -33.41 -48.96
C ASN A 1014 77.50 -34.42 -49.54
N ALA A 1015 77.03 -35.13 -50.57
CA ALA A 1015 77.90 -35.87 -51.47
C ALA A 1015 79.05 -34.94 -51.90
N GLY A 1016 80.27 -35.46 -51.81
CA GLY A 1016 81.44 -34.77 -52.36
C GLY A 1016 81.20 -34.41 -53.83
N LYS A 1017 81.91 -33.38 -54.32
CA LYS A 1017 81.63 -32.72 -55.60
C LYS A 1017 81.63 -33.63 -56.85
N ASP A 1018 82.12 -34.86 -56.73
CA ASP A 1018 82.20 -35.88 -57.76
C ASP A 1018 81.50 -37.23 -57.42
N GLY A 1019 80.79 -37.33 -56.28
CA GLY A 1019 79.80 -38.42 -56.05
C GLY A 1019 80.29 -39.78 -55.52
N ASP A 1020 81.56 -39.96 -55.18
CA ASP A 1020 82.08 -41.25 -54.66
C ASP A 1020 81.90 -41.41 -53.13
N THR A 1021 80.99 -42.29 -52.71
CA THR A 1021 81.06 -42.94 -51.38
C THR A 1021 82.11 -44.06 -51.40
N TYR A 1022 83.10 -44.02 -50.49
CA TYR A 1022 83.93 -45.19 -50.25
C TYR A 1022 83.11 -46.28 -49.55
N LEU A 1023 82.95 -47.41 -50.22
CA LEU A 1023 82.52 -48.66 -49.63
C LEU A 1023 83.75 -49.40 -49.12
N ASP A 1024 83.69 -49.93 -47.90
CA ASP A 1024 84.69 -50.88 -47.43
C ASP A 1024 84.63 -52.22 -48.21
N ASP A 1025 85.56 -53.12 -47.93
CA ASP A 1025 85.67 -54.45 -48.57
C ASP A 1025 84.41 -55.34 -48.36
N GLN A 1026 83.44 -54.89 -47.55
CA GLN A 1026 82.20 -55.58 -47.20
C GLN A 1026 80.96 -54.86 -47.78
N GLY A 1027 81.14 -53.73 -48.47
CA GLY A 1027 80.08 -52.99 -49.15
C GLY A 1027 79.39 -51.93 -48.29
N TYR A 1028 79.96 -51.53 -47.16
CA TYR A 1028 79.39 -50.50 -46.29
C TYR A 1028 79.99 -49.12 -46.55
N ALA A 1029 79.13 -48.14 -46.77
CA ALA A 1029 79.53 -46.74 -46.95
C ALA A 1029 80.00 -46.11 -45.63
N HIS A 1030 81.19 -45.50 -45.66
CA HIS A 1030 81.71 -44.69 -44.56
C HIS A 1030 81.81 -43.20 -44.96
N PRO A 1031 81.39 -42.25 -44.10
CA PRO A 1031 81.59 -40.83 -44.35
C PRO A 1031 83.06 -40.43 -44.16
N TRP A 1032 83.57 -39.58 -45.05
CA TRP A 1032 84.88 -38.93 -44.90
C TRP A 1032 84.77 -37.78 -43.87
N PRO A 1033 85.76 -37.59 -42.99
CA PRO A 1033 85.78 -36.44 -42.08
C PRO A 1033 86.17 -35.16 -42.85
N THR A 1034 85.26 -34.19 -42.94
CA THR A 1034 85.59 -32.85 -43.43
C THR A 1034 86.11 -31.96 -42.31
N ASP A 1035 87.22 -31.26 -42.62
CA ASP A 1035 87.87 -30.17 -41.89
C ASP A 1035 87.73 -30.04 -40.35
N ALA A 1036 88.63 -30.76 -39.67
CA ALA A 1036 89.45 -30.31 -38.53
C ALA A 1036 88.77 -29.79 -37.24
N SER A 1037 87.44 -29.75 -37.12
CA SER A 1037 86.76 -29.22 -35.93
C SER A 1037 85.64 -30.10 -35.35
N GLY A 1038 84.93 -30.91 -36.14
CA GLY A 1038 84.16 -32.07 -35.65
C GLY A 1038 83.13 -31.82 -34.53
N TYR A 1039 82.56 -30.63 -34.43
CA TYR A 1039 81.71 -30.23 -33.30
C TYR A 1039 80.26 -30.73 -33.44
N PHE A 1040 79.86 -31.66 -32.56
CA PHE A 1040 78.44 -31.94 -32.29
C PHE A 1040 77.80 -30.76 -31.54
N PRO A 1041 76.62 -30.24 -31.96
CA PRO A 1041 75.92 -29.20 -31.22
C PRO A 1041 75.67 -29.67 -29.78
N ALA A 1042 76.07 -28.83 -28.83
CA ALA A 1042 76.19 -29.23 -27.45
C ALA A 1042 74.90 -28.99 -26.66
N PRO A 1043 74.43 -29.94 -25.83
CA PRO A 1043 73.29 -29.67 -24.96
C PRO A 1043 73.65 -28.57 -23.95
N HIS A 1044 72.72 -27.65 -23.73
CA HIS A 1044 73.01 -26.38 -23.05
C HIS A 1044 73.14 -26.51 -21.53
N LEU A 1045 73.94 -25.62 -20.93
CA LEU A 1045 73.93 -25.38 -19.48
C LEU A 1045 72.63 -24.66 -19.11
N VAL A 1046 71.93 -25.16 -18.10
CA VAL A 1046 70.62 -24.62 -17.69
C VAL A 1046 70.77 -23.82 -16.39
N SER A 1047 70.06 -22.69 -16.30
CA SER A 1047 70.01 -21.88 -15.07
C SER A 1047 69.00 -22.44 -14.08
N ILE A 1048 69.33 -22.40 -12.79
CA ILE A 1048 68.47 -22.93 -11.71
C ILE A 1048 67.30 -22.02 -11.31
N VAL A 1049 67.17 -20.84 -11.92
CA VAL A 1049 66.11 -19.88 -11.60
C VAL A 1049 64.78 -20.33 -12.20
N THR A 1050 63.85 -20.75 -11.34
CA THR A 1050 62.55 -21.31 -11.74
C THR A 1050 61.71 -20.28 -12.48
N GLY A 1051 61.40 -20.54 -13.76
CA GLY A 1051 60.54 -19.69 -14.60
C GLY A 1051 61.25 -18.82 -15.64
N GLN A 1052 62.42 -19.24 -16.15
CA GLN A 1052 63.11 -18.60 -17.27
C GLN A 1052 63.36 -19.60 -18.42
N PRO A 1053 63.25 -19.18 -19.69
CA PRO A 1053 63.54 -20.04 -20.85
C PRO A 1053 65.05 -20.19 -21.09
N ASP A 1054 65.43 -21.26 -21.80
CA ASP A 1054 66.83 -21.69 -21.94
C ASP A 1054 67.75 -20.65 -22.60
N ALA A 1055 68.91 -20.41 -21.99
CA ALA A 1055 69.87 -19.42 -22.45
C ALA A 1055 70.75 -19.95 -23.60
N TYR A 1056 70.54 -19.42 -24.81
CA TYR A 1056 71.34 -19.77 -25.99
C TYR A 1056 72.80 -19.30 -25.91
N PHE A 1057 73.69 -20.22 -26.26
CA PHE A 1057 75.09 -20.08 -26.63
C PHE A 1057 75.35 -21.13 -27.74
N LEU A 1058 75.94 -20.91 -28.93
CA LEU A 1058 76.45 -19.74 -29.68
C LEU A 1058 76.09 -19.97 -31.19
N PRO A 1059 76.72 -19.27 -32.16
CA PRO A 1059 76.78 -17.83 -32.40
C PRO A 1059 75.93 -17.40 -33.62
N GLY A 1060 75.62 -16.11 -33.76
CA GLY A 1060 74.99 -15.54 -34.96
C GLY A 1060 74.93 -14.01 -34.93
N ARG A 1061 75.28 -13.34 -36.04
CA ARG A 1061 75.17 -11.87 -36.23
C ARG A 1061 73.70 -11.42 -36.11
N SER A 1062 73.35 -10.17 -35.74
CA SER A 1062 74.00 -8.91 -36.14
C SER A 1062 73.70 -7.68 -35.26
N ASP A 1063 74.64 -6.73 -35.27
CA ASP A 1063 74.43 -5.27 -35.28
C ASP A 1063 73.72 -4.57 -34.08
N SER A 1064 74.36 -4.54 -32.90
CA SER A 1064 74.59 -3.28 -32.12
C SER A 1064 75.22 -3.50 -30.72
N GLY A 1065 76.40 -4.11 -30.65
CA GLY A 1065 77.12 -4.30 -29.38
C GLY A 1065 78.52 -4.90 -29.58
N PRO A 1066 79.41 -4.85 -28.57
CA PRO A 1066 80.80 -5.27 -28.72
C PRO A 1066 80.95 -6.77 -29.05
N VAL A 1067 81.95 -7.06 -29.88
CA VAL A 1067 82.26 -8.42 -30.35
C VAL A 1067 82.91 -9.23 -29.23
N PHE A 1068 82.17 -10.17 -28.67
CA PHE A 1068 82.67 -11.20 -27.76
C PHE A 1068 82.87 -12.53 -28.50
N ASP A 1069 83.74 -12.56 -29.52
CA ASP A 1069 83.95 -13.77 -30.34
C ASP A 1069 84.83 -14.85 -29.66
N LYS A 1070 85.34 -14.59 -28.44
CA LYS A 1070 86.11 -15.55 -27.63
C LYS A 1070 85.85 -15.54 -26.12
N GLN A 1071 84.89 -14.76 -25.60
CA GLN A 1071 84.67 -14.64 -24.16
C GLN A 1071 83.17 -14.59 -23.80
N GLY A 1072 82.68 -15.57 -23.03
CA GLY A 1072 81.26 -15.88 -22.87
C GLY A 1072 80.36 -14.83 -22.18
N LYS A 1073 79.04 -15.07 -22.25
CA LYS A 1073 78.03 -14.22 -21.59
C LYS A 1073 78.23 -14.21 -20.08
N CYS A 1074 77.80 -13.11 -19.43
CA CYS A 1074 77.89 -12.93 -17.98
C CYS A 1074 79.32 -13.08 -17.39
N GLN A 1075 80.37 -12.94 -18.20
CA GLN A 1075 81.77 -13.20 -17.80
C GLN A 1075 82.05 -14.67 -17.40
N ILE A 1076 81.21 -15.61 -17.87
CA ILE A 1076 81.41 -17.05 -17.70
C ILE A 1076 81.79 -17.68 -19.04
N LEU A 1077 82.94 -18.34 -19.04
CA LEU A 1077 83.54 -19.05 -20.18
C LEU A 1077 83.23 -20.55 -20.06
N PHE A 1078 83.13 -21.26 -21.18
CA PHE A 1078 83.14 -22.72 -21.17
C PHE A 1078 83.73 -23.30 -22.46
N ASP A 1079 84.29 -24.50 -22.34
CA ASP A 1079 84.70 -25.38 -23.43
C ASP A 1079 84.46 -26.86 -23.04
N TYR A 1080 84.76 -27.81 -23.94
CA TYR A 1080 84.57 -29.23 -23.64
C TYR A 1080 85.54 -30.14 -24.42
N GLU A 1081 85.77 -31.34 -23.87
CA GLU A 1081 86.52 -32.44 -24.48
C GLU A 1081 85.61 -33.66 -24.72
N ASP A 1082 85.60 -34.21 -25.93
CA ASP A 1082 84.80 -35.37 -26.31
C ASP A 1082 85.62 -36.66 -26.41
N HIS A 1083 85.15 -37.72 -25.76
CA HIS A 1083 85.72 -39.07 -25.88
C HIS A 1083 84.71 -40.06 -26.45
N VAL A 1084 84.90 -40.44 -27.72
CA VAL A 1084 84.03 -41.41 -28.43
C VAL A 1084 84.29 -42.85 -27.94
N LEU A 1085 83.22 -43.61 -27.71
CA LEU A 1085 83.23 -45.04 -27.37
C LEU A 1085 82.38 -45.82 -28.39
N PRO A 1086 82.96 -46.78 -29.14
CA PRO A 1086 82.20 -47.60 -30.08
C PRO A 1086 81.24 -48.56 -29.35
N THR A 1087 80.10 -48.85 -29.96
CA THR A 1087 79.15 -49.87 -29.46
C THR A 1087 78.80 -50.88 -30.56
N CYS A 1088 78.09 -51.96 -30.22
CA CYS A 1088 77.80 -53.03 -31.17
C CYS A 1088 76.65 -52.64 -32.13
N GLY A 1089 76.94 -52.62 -33.43
CA GLY A 1089 76.02 -52.12 -34.48
C GLY A 1089 76.45 -50.73 -34.98
N LYS A 1090 75.61 -50.06 -35.78
CA LYS A 1090 75.89 -48.72 -36.33
C LYS A 1090 75.70 -47.56 -35.34
N SER A 1091 75.99 -47.79 -34.05
CA SER A 1091 75.80 -46.80 -32.97
C SER A 1091 77.07 -46.61 -32.14
N TYR A 1092 77.23 -45.42 -31.57
CA TYR A 1092 78.34 -45.09 -30.68
C TYR A 1092 77.90 -44.15 -29.55
N LYS A 1093 78.70 -44.08 -28.49
CA LYS A 1093 78.53 -43.12 -27.39
C LYS A 1093 79.66 -42.09 -27.43
N ILE A 1094 79.40 -40.91 -26.89
CA ILE A 1094 80.39 -39.87 -26.62
C ILE A 1094 80.32 -39.59 -25.12
N ARG A 1095 81.49 -39.53 -24.45
CA ARG A 1095 81.60 -38.96 -23.12
C ARG A 1095 82.17 -37.55 -23.25
N ARG A 1096 81.33 -36.53 -23.06
CA ARG A 1096 81.72 -35.12 -23.08
C ARG A 1096 82.13 -34.68 -21.68
N THR A 1097 83.30 -34.06 -21.55
CA THR A 1097 83.74 -33.41 -20.31
C THR A 1097 83.72 -31.91 -20.53
N TRP A 1098 82.82 -31.22 -19.83
CA TRP A 1098 82.69 -29.78 -19.84
C TRP A 1098 83.68 -29.14 -18.87
N HIS A 1099 84.25 -28.01 -19.27
CA HIS A 1099 85.11 -27.14 -18.47
C HIS A 1099 84.47 -25.75 -18.47
N ILE A 1100 84.27 -25.16 -17.29
CA ILE A 1100 83.55 -23.90 -17.10
C ILE A 1100 84.42 -23.00 -16.22
N TYR A 1101 84.60 -21.73 -16.60
CA TYR A 1101 85.43 -20.77 -15.88
C TYR A 1101 84.68 -19.46 -15.66
N ASP A 1102 84.51 -19.05 -14.40
CA ASP A 1102 84.07 -17.69 -14.05
C ASP A 1102 85.29 -16.77 -14.09
N TRP A 1103 85.32 -15.89 -15.09
CA TRP A 1103 86.46 -14.99 -15.34
C TRP A 1103 86.62 -13.94 -14.24
N CYS A 1104 85.52 -13.50 -13.61
CA CYS A 1104 85.58 -12.47 -12.57
C CYS A 1104 86.00 -13.03 -11.20
N ARG A 1105 85.67 -14.31 -10.89
CA ARG A 1105 86.09 -14.98 -9.65
C ARG A 1105 87.38 -15.79 -9.79
N GLY A 1106 87.79 -16.13 -11.01
CA GLY A 1106 88.93 -17.01 -11.26
C GLY A 1106 88.70 -18.46 -10.82
N THR A 1107 87.44 -18.90 -10.79
CA THR A 1107 87.03 -20.24 -10.35
C THR A 1107 86.63 -21.11 -11.52
N GLU A 1108 87.13 -22.35 -11.54
CA GLU A 1108 86.82 -23.36 -12.56
C GLU A 1108 85.94 -24.49 -12.01
N ALA A 1109 85.10 -25.08 -12.87
CA ALA A 1109 84.32 -26.28 -12.58
C ALA A 1109 84.34 -27.20 -13.80
N THR A 1110 84.26 -28.52 -13.56
CA THR A 1110 84.21 -29.53 -14.62
C THR A 1110 83.13 -30.56 -14.36
N CYS A 1111 82.44 -31.02 -15.39
CA CYS A 1111 81.46 -32.10 -15.27
C CYS A 1111 81.35 -32.93 -16.54
N THR A 1112 80.74 -34.12 -16.43
CA THR A 1112 80.71 -35.13 -17.49
C THR A 1112 79.29 -35.44 -17.91
N GLN A 1113 79.08 -35.50 -19.22
CA GLN A 1113 77.82 -35.83 -19.89
C GLN A 1113 78.04 -37.02 -20.83
N TRP A 1114 77.04 -37.87 -20.97
CA TRP A 1114 76.99 -38.95 -21.94
C TRP A 1114 76.02 -38.63 -23.06
N ILE A 1115 76.48 -38.73 -24.30
CA ILE A 1115 75.66 -38.60 -25.50
C ILE A 1115 75.66 -39.97 -26.21
N LYS A 1116 74.50 -40.50 -26.58
CA LYS A 1116 74.40 -41.78 -27.32
C LYS A 1116 73.76 -41.55 -28.67
N ILE A 1117 74.48 -41.92 -29.74
CA ILE A 1117 74.03 -41.81 -31.12
C ILE A 1117 73.46 -43.16 -31.57
N LYS A 1118 72.24 -43.16 -32.13
CA LYS A 1118 71.54 -44.32 -32.67
C LYS A 1118 71.18 -44.12 -34.14
N ASP A 1119 70.96 -45.23 -34.85
CA ASP A 1119 70.45 -45.27 -36.22
C ASP A 1119 69.23 -46.21 -36.22
N THR A 1120 68.02 -45.65 -36.36
CA THR A 1120 66.76 -46.41 -36.35
C THR A 1120 65.95 -46.33 -37.66
N GLU A 1121 66.37 -45.53 -38.63
CA GLU A 1121 65.64 -45.40 -39.91
C GLU A 1121 66.13 -46.39 -40.98
N SER A 1122 65.20 -46.87 -41.80
CA SER A 1122 65.52 -47.74 -42.94
C SER A 1122 65.76 -46.89 -44.19
N PRO A 1123 66.70 -47.28 -45.08
CA PRO A 1123 67.05 -46.46 -46.24
C PRO A 1123 65.88 -46.28 -47.22
N VAL A 1124 65.61 -45.04 -47.60
CA VAL A 1124 64.54 -44.64 -48.54
C VAL A 1124 65.10 -44.54 -49.97
N ILE A 1125 64.33 -44.98 -50.97
CA ILE A 1125 64.70 -44.91 -52.39
C ILE A 1125 64.08 -43.66 -53.04
N ASP A 1126 64.91 -42.78 -53.56
CA ASP A 1126 64.49 -41.55 -54.25
C ASP A 1126 63.94 -41.85 -55.67
N LEU A 1127 62.67 -41.49 -55.89
CA LEU A 1127 61.94 -41.73 -57.13
C LEU A 1127 62.52 -40.97 -58.34
N LYS A 1128 63.38 -39.95 -58.17
CA LYS A 1128 64.00 -39.23 -59.31
C LYS A 1128 64.95 -40.10 -60.13
N TYR A 1129 65.39 -41.24 -59.58
CA TYR A 1129 66.18 -42.25 -60.28
C TYR A 1129 65.33 -43.33 -60.97
N LEU A 1130 64.00 -43.34 -60.77
CA LEU A 1130 63.07 -44.18 -61.53
C LEU A 1130 62.62 -43.45 -62.79
N GLY A 1131 63.44 -43.60 -63.84
CA GLY A 1131 63.35 -42.84 -65.08
C GLY A 1131 62.00 -42.87 -65.80
N SER A 1132 61.75 -41.78 -66.54
CA SER A 1132 60.53 -41.45 -67.29
C SER A 1132 59.91 -42.60 -68.10
N SER A 1133 59.01 -43.36 -67.46
CA SER A 1133 58.14 -44.32 -68.14
C SER A 1133 56.73 -44.27 -67.54
N ASN A 1134 55.74 -44.03 -68.39
CA ASN A 1134 54.35 -43.69 -68.03
C ASN A 1134 53.54 -44.90 -67.48
N ARG A 1135 53.98 -45.52 -66.38
CA ARG A 1135 53.32 -46.73 -65.81
C ARG A 1135 52.91 -46.67 -64.34
N TYR A 1136 53.15 -45.55 -63.65
CA TYR A 1136 52.70 -45.35 -62.27
C TYR A 1136 52.10 -43.94 -62.10
N GLU A 1137 50.99 -43.84 -61.38
CA GLU A 1137 50.25 -42.61 -61.13
C GLU A 1137 49.93 -42.59 -59.62
N LEU A 1138 50.38 -41.54 -58.91
CA LEU A 1138 50.25 -41.41 -57.45
C LEU A 1138 48.83 -40.98 -57.08
N LEU A 1139 48.19 -41.70 -56.15
CA LEU A 1139 46.81 -41.42 -55.72
C LEU A 1139 46.72 -40.58 -54.42
N SER A 1140 47.77 -40.57 -53.58
CA SER A 1140 48.02 -39.57 -52.53
C SER A 1140 49.47 -39.67 -52.04
N SER A 1141 49.87 -38.87 -51.06
CA SER A 1141 51.27 -38.70 -50.60
C SER A 1141 51.92 -39.95 -49.99
N ASP A 1142 51.14 -40.87 -49.42
CA ASP A 1142 51.66 -41.83 -48.43
C ASP A 1142 51.46 -43.32 -48.78
N GLU A 1143 50.99 -43.66 -49.99
CA GLU A 1143 50.93 -45.08 -50.42
C GLU A 1143 51.07 -45.26 -51.95
N ILE A 1144 51.99 -46.13 -52.38
CA ILE A 1144 52.20 -46.50 -53.79
C ILE A 1144 51.81 -47.96 -54.01
N ILE A 1145 50.69 -48.19 -54.69
CA ILE A 1145 50.27 -49.52 -55.16
C ILE A 1145 50.20 -49.51 -56.69
N ALA A 1146 50.92 -50.44 -57.33
CA ALA A 1146 51.03 -50.53 -58.77
C ALA A 1146 49.81 -51.23 -59.41
N SER A 1147 49.08 -50.54 -60.29
CA SER A 1147 48.07 -51.14 -61.19
C SER A 1147 47.95 -50.39 -62.52
N GLU A 1148 47.79 -51.11 -63.63
CA GLU A 1148 47.82 -50.54 -65.00
C GLU A 1148 46.49 -49.89 -65.44
N LYS A 1149 46.58 -48.85 -66.27
CA LYS A 1149 45.47 -48.00 -66.76
C LYS A 1149 44.42 -48.78 -67.58
N SER A 1150 43.19 -48.87 -67.09
CA SER A 1150 42.05 -49.47 -67.83
C SER A 1150 41.41 -48.48 -68.81
N ILE A 1151 41.39 -48.81 -70.09
CA ILE A 1151 40.73 -48.04 -71.17
C ILE A 1151 39.28 -48.50 -71.33
N GLY A 1152 38.32 -47.59 -71.18
CA GLY A 1152 36.90 -47.88 -71.42
C GLY A 1152 36.54 -47.91 -72.91
N ILE A 1153 35.88 -48.98 -73.37
CA ILE A 1153 35.33 -49.12 -74.73
C ILE A 1153 33.79 -49.18 -74.63
N ASN A 1154 33.11 -48.32 -75.39
CA ASN A 1154 31.65 -48.22 -75.39
C ASN A 1154 31.07 -49.13 -76.49
N LEU A 1155 30.18 -50.07 -76.14
CA LEU A 1155 29.55 -51.00 -77.08
C LEU A 1155 28.01 -50.83 -77.09
N LEU A 1156 27.43 -50.81 -78.30
CA LEU A 1156 26.01 -50.53 -78.52
C LEU A 1156 25.20 -51.82 -78.72
N GLY A 1157 24.72 -52.40 -77.63
CA GLY A 1157 23.84 -53.57 -77.61
C GLY A 1157 24.09 -54.47 -76.40
N PRO A 1158 23.16 -55.35 -76.01
CA PRO A 1158 23.39 -56.31 -74.93
C PRO A 1158 24.37 -57.39 -75.41
N VAL A 1159 25.57 -57.42 -74.82
CA VAL A 1159 26.64 -58.35 -75.18
C VAL A 1159 26.92 -59.30 -74.01
N GLY A 1160 26.98 -60.60 -74.28
CA GLY A 1160 27.30 -61.64 -73.31
C GLY A 1160 28.80 -61.77 -73.11
N LEU A 1161 29.28 -61.48 -71.89
CA LEU A 1161 30.67 -61.63 -71.50
C LEU A 1161 30.87 -62.95 -70.75
N TYR A 1162 31.53 -63.91 -71.39
CA TYR A 1162 31.82 -65.23 -70.80
C TYR A 1162 33.32 -65.38 -70.54
N SER A 1163 33.70 -65.69 -69.30
CA SER A 1163 35.09 -66.00 -68.97
C SER A 1163 35.52 -67.32 -69.61
N ILE A 1164 36.67 -67.31 -70.29
CA ILE A 1164 37.30 -68.52 -70.84
C ILE A 1164 38.54 -68.97 -70.03
N GLY A 1165 38.77 -68.33 -68.87
CA GLY A 1165 39.93 -68.58 -68.01
C GLY A 1165 41.19 -67.81 -68.41
N ASN A 1166 42.20 -67.83 -67.54
CA ASN A 1166 43.49 -67.13 -67.71
C ASN A 1166 43.37 -65.64 -68.08
N GLY A 1167 42.45 -64.91 -67.44
CA GLY A 1167 42.33 -63.45 -67.57
C GLY A 1167 41.68 -62.95 -68.86
N HIS A 1168 41.21 -63.84 -69.74
CA HIS A 1168 40.53 -63.46 -70.97
C HIS A 1168 39.04 -63.80 -70.94
N PHE A 1169 38.24 -62.94 -71.56
CA PHE A 1169 36.79 -63.09 -71.71
C PHE A 1169 36.42 -63.08 -73.19
N LEU A 1170 35.48 -63.95 -73.56
CA LEU A 1170 34.87 -63.94 -74.88
C LEU A 1170 33.60 -63.07 -74.83
N VAL A 1171 33.51 -62.13 -75.77
CA VAL A 1171 32.42 -61.17 -75.94
C VAL A 1171 31.55 -61.64 -77.11
N THR A 1172 30.26 -61.95 -76.87
CA THR A 1172 29.29 -62.40 -77.89
C THR A 1172 28.04 -61.55 -77.93
#